data_AF-A0A3L7P7Q3-F1
#
_entry.id   AF-A0A3L7P7Q3-F1
#
_cell.length_a   1.000
_cell.length_b   1.000
_cell.length_c   1.000
_cell.angle_alpha   90.00
_cell.angle_beta   90.00
_cell.angle_gamma   90.00
#
_symmetry.space_group_name_H-M   'P 1'
#
loop_
_entity.id
_entity.type
_entity.pdbx_description
1 polymer ?
#
loop_
_entity_poly.entity_id
_entity_poly.type
_entity_poly.pdbx_seq_one_letter_code
_entity_poly.pdbx_strand_id
1 'polypeptide(L)'
;TGLYEVQKGDHFGYKGPLPPHKFEHPVVALHDPLKSLGVKAPFAWIPRRVDNSSGGQVWVTSDRWGATPGTMLHLSYGQCTMLQVMQEQVASPDGTSITQGGTVSFPFTFDSGVCRGRFSPHDGQLYVTGLRGWVNSAAQDGCIQRVRYTGGTPYLPTAVQTYKNGLTIKFPGQLLNDVTDLGNYRIERWNMMYSPVYGSQDYKLSQPNEQGHDEVNVISATRLDDHTVFLETDEMVPCCQLTVRFTLHLESGEKPTRSLIAYTIHRVTDEEIPESQIVRTLAPGTLSPEQLERLRPGLKETFEHGRLLDHQIARMASTSYPPLVSPSPWVTYGPTAITKRGWLKVPERGLYQFRLIGTAEAELRINGHEMIEKSKDLPISDVAEVDLRSGYNEIIIKHGTPNLSEQNQGVGAQLRVLWSGPDFIEEPLPPTVLYHTHDQELEQSLLKREGRELFETLRCARCHNAPEGVHVKDAARWAGANNAAPSLKGAGQRFQPTWLLSHLLAPASSATDPVSDWSATKRTMPQLFDASRPEDRAAAADLVAYLTEGATAPAAFDKEEQLVDRGRTLFEDLGCLSCHTLNRQSLVDGPEVGRNRKSLDHVKTKFLPTALRDFLKAPTALHAGTRMPDFKLTDDEANALSALLTKADSTVEAANVENGNAARGAKLFQSRGCAACHSNRNGESIEHPRRPALTFREIGKGCLAETTSNAAPAYSLTDHQRKALAVFFEHPGVPESPESLPERAETLIRRLNCVACHTRDTQTSPRAELITEEGETGLAPEQLPQLTWTGEKLHEEWVAKLLKGEHAERPRPWLKARMPAFPAYADVLASGLAAQHGIPGNNADAGPTPIPHGAEIGAKLMQKEMLDCRQCHALGAEPPTGDAKTLLAPGINFALTRERMRYDFYRRWVIDPPRYDIGTRMPKLAADGKSTKVRQVLDGDAQQQFDAIWEFLNHK
;
A
#
# COMPACT_ATOMS: atom_id res chain seq x y z
N THR A 1 10.73 23.83 -2.32
CA THR A 1 11.31 25.18 -2.40
C THR A 1 10.41 26.19 -1.69
N GLY A 2 10.94 27.31 -1.20
CA GLY A 2 10.13 28.44 -0.69
C GLY A 2 10.53 29.77 -1.34
N LEU A 3 9.55 30.61 -1.70
CA LEU A 3 9.72 31.99 -2.15
C LEU A 3 9.52 32.94 -0.97
N TYR A 4 10.59 33.62 -0.57
CA TYR A 4 10.59 34.53 0.58
C TYR A 4 10.48 35.98 0.11
N GLU A 5 9.64 36.74 0.81
CA GLU A 5 9.66 38.20 0.74
C GLU A 5 10.56 38.72 1.86
N VAL A 6 11.71 39.28 1.49
CA VAL A 6 12.71 39.79 2.42
C VAL A 6 12.47 41.28 2.68
N GLN A 7 12.11 41.61 3.91
CA GLN A 7 11.92 42.98 4.37
C GLN A 7 13.04 43.42 5.32
N LYS A 8 13.19 44.73 5.49
CA LYS A 8 14.20 45.31 6.37
C LYS A 8 13.89 44.91 7.83
N GLY A 9 14.77 44.13 8.45
CA GLY A 9 14.61 43.64 9.82
C GLY A 9 14.45 42.12 9.91
N ASP A 10 14.19 41.43 8.79
CA ASP A 10 14.13 39.98 8.77
C ASP A 10 15.52 39.36 8.97
N HIS A 11 15.61 38.25 9.72
CA HIS A 11 16.85 37.51 9.93
C HIS A 11 16.89 36.21 9.11
N PHE A 12 17.78 36.14 8.13
CA PHE A 12 18.04 34.94 7.31
C PHE A 12 19.55 34.64 7.33
N GLY A 13 20.03 33.93 8.35
CA GLY A 13 21.45 33.55 8.48
C GLY A 13 21.89 32.42 7.55
N TYR A 14 23.19 32.33 7.25
CA TYR A 14 23.81 31.18 6.58
C TYR A 14 23.62 29.91 7.44
N LYS A 15 23.03 28.86 6.85
CA LYS A 15 22.51 27.60 7.45
C LYS A 15 21.04 27.59 7.93
N GLY A 16 20.36 28.74 8.00
CA GLY A 16 18.97 28.81 8.49
C GLY A 16 18.82 28.29 9.93
N PRO A 17 17.59 28.27 10.49
CA PRO A 17 17.34 27.60 11.75
C PRO A 17 17.54 26.08 11.58
N LEU A 18 18.40 25.48 12.40
CA LEU A 18 18.59 24.03 12.36
C LEU A 18 17.34 23.33 12.93
N PRO A 19 16.86 22.24 12.32
CA PRO A 19 15.82 21.42 12.93
C PRO A 19 16.32 20.91 14.30
N PRO A 20 15.46 20.85 15.33
CA PRO A 20 15.88 20.44 16.67
C PRO A 20 16.51 19.03 16.64
N HIS A 21 17.63 18.86 17.34
CA HIS A 21 18.41 17.61 17.35
C HIS A 21 17.72 16.45 18.09
N LYS A 22 16.68 16.74 18.88
CA LYS A 22 15.78 15.79 19.53
C LYS A 22 14.38 16.35 19.47
N PHE A 23 13.44 15.59 18.93
CA PHE A 23 12.02 15.94 18.97
C PHE A 23 11.49 15.49 20.34
N GLU A 24 11.26 16.42 21.28
CA GLU A 24 10.65 16.09 22.59
C GLU A 24 9.17 15.67 22.44
N HIS A 25 8.57 15.94 21.27
CA HIS A 25 7.23 15.51 20.84
C HIS A 25 7.23 15.28 19.32
N PRO A 26 6.39 14.40 18.76
CA PRO A 26 6.29 14.26 17.31
C PRO A 26 5.96 15.63 16.69
N VAL A 27 6.84 16.10 15.80
CA VAL A 27 6.59 17.34 15.05
C VAL A 27 5.53 17.04 14.02
N VAL A 28 4.29 17.38 14.39
CA VAL A 28 3.12 17.42 13.51
C VAL A 28 3.47 18.25 12.27
N ALA A 29 3.10 17.78 11.07
CA ALA A 29 3.23 18.59 9.87
C ALA A 29 2.31 19.83 9.95
N LEU A 30 2.90 21.00 10.17
CA LEU A 30 2.18 22.27 10.33
C LEU A 30 2.11 23.03 9.00
N HIS A 31 1.07 23.86 8.83
CA HIS A 31 0.95 24.76 7.68
C HIS A 31 2.06 25.84 7.66
N ASP A 32 2.57 26.21 8.83
CA ASP A 32 3.78 27.02 9.00
C ASP A 32 4.82 26.24 9.84
N PRO A 33 5.66 25.41 9.19
CA PRO A 33 6.64 24.59 9.89
C PRO A 33 7.83 25.41 10.43
N LEU A 34 7.93 26.70 10.08
CA LEU A 34 9.02 27.59 10.53
C LEU A 34 8.62 28.48 11.70
N LYS A 35 7.31 28.57 12.03
CA LYS A 35 6.78 29.38 13.13
C LYS A 35 7.48 29.15 14.46
N SER A 36 7.72 27.89 14.82
CA SER A 36 8.39 27.51 16.08
C SER A 36 9.86 27.92 16.12
N LEU A 37 10.47 28.19 14.96
CA LEU A 37 11.86 28.61 14.81
C LEU A 37 12.02 30.13 14.79
N GLY A 38 10.93 30.89 14.90
CA GLY A 38 10.94 32.35 14.85
C GLY A 38 11.33 32.92 13.48
N VAL A 39 11.20 32.15 12.41
CA VAL A 39 11.53 32.56 11.04
C VAL A 39 10.24 32.79 10.25
N LYS A 40 10.19 33.92 9.53
CA LYS A 40 9.07 34.25 8.64
C LYS A 40 8.92 33.18 7.56
N ALA A 41 7.72 32.63 7.42
CA ALA A 41 7.40 31.67 6.37
C ALA A 41 7.55 32.30 4.97
N PRO A 42 7.92 31.50 3.94
CA PRO A 42 7.84 31.98 2.57
C PRO A 42 6.38 32.27 2.21
N PHE A 43 6.12 33.27 1.36
CA PHE A 43 4.75 33.58 0.92
C PHE A 43 4.20 32.48 -0.01
N ALA A 44 5.09 31.71 -0.66
CA ALA A 44 4.73 30.55 -1.47
C ALA A 44 5.74 29.42 -1.27
N TRP A 45 5.25 28.24 -0.93
CA TRP A 45 5.96 26.98 -1.06
C TRP A 45 5.75 26.44 -2.48
N ILE A 46 6.81 25.89 -3.06
CA ILE A 46 6.78 25.23 -4.37
C ILE A 46 7.09 23.74 -4.15
N PRO A 47 6.19 22.82 -4.59
CA PRO A 47 6.39 21.38 -4.43
C PRO A 47 7.68 20.94 -5.08
N ARG A 48 8.35 19.94 -4.47
CA ARG A 48 9.59 19.35 -5.01
C ARG A 48 9.43 18.89 -6.46
N ARG A 49 8.25 18.40 -6.86
CA ARG A 49 7.98 17.94 -8.24
C ARG A 49 7.87 19.08 -9.24
N VAL A 50 7.51 20.28 -8.79
CA VAL A 50 7.42 21.49 -9.62
C VAL A 50 8.77 22.21 -9.64
N ASP A 51 9.46 22.25 -8.52
CA ASP A 51 10.83 22.74 -8.41
C ASP A 51 11.60 22.00 -7.32
N ASN A 52 12.53 21.13 -7.72
CA ASN A 52 13.41 20.41 -6.80
C ASN A 52 14.72 21.16 -6.50
N SER A 53 15.04 22.19 -7.28
CA SER A 53 16.22 23.03 -7.07
C SER A 53 16.06 24.37 -7.80
N SER A 54 16.06 25.44 -7.03
CA SER A 54 15.66 26.76 -7.52
C SER A 54 16.77 27.52 -8.24
N GLY A 55 16.39 28.25 -9.27
CA GLY A 55 17.17 29.34 -9.84
C GLY A 55 16.82 30.68 -9.18
N GLY A 56 17.04 31.78 -9.91
CA GLY A 56 16.68 33.13 -9.48
C GLY A 56 15.30 33.59 -9.97
N GLN A 57 14.82 34.70 -9.42
CA GLN A 57 13.62 35.39 -9.86
C GLN A 57 13.98 36.52 -10.84
N VAL A 58 13.07 36.78 -11.78
CA VAL A 58 13.15 37.90 -12.73
C VAL A 58 11.77 38.53 -12.89
N TRP A 59 11.71 39.82 -13.19
CA TRP A 59 10.45 40.54 -13.38
C TRP A 59 10.31 40.93 -14.84
N VAL A 60 9.10 40.79 -15.36
CA VAL A 60 8.76 41.25 -16.71
C VAL A 60 8.89 42.77 -16.75
N THR A 61 9.76 43.29 -17.62
CA THR A 61 9.98 44.74 -17.76
C THR A 61 9.45 45.32 -19.08
N SER A 62 8.87 44.50 -19.95
CA SER A 62 8.39 44.89 -21.27
C SER A 62 6.98 44.37 -21.54
N ASP A 63 6.16 45.22 -22.14
CA ASP A 63 4.84 44.94 -22.70
C ASP A 63 4.88 44.02 -23.93
N ARG A 64 6.05 43.86 -24.56
CA ARG A 64 6.26 42.99 -25.74
C ARG A 64 6.36 41.50 -25.42
N TRP A 65 6.31 41.10 -24.15
CA TRP A 65 6.57 39.71 -23.73
C TRP A 65 5.29 38.91 -23.42
N GLY A 66 4.10 39.48 -23.67
CA GLY A 66 2.82 38.79 -23.55
C GLY A 66 2.26 38.70 -22.12
N ALA A 67 3.11 38.79 -21.09
CA ALA A 67 2.69 38.98 -19.70
C ALA A 67 2.77 40.46 -19.29
N THR A 68 1.95 40.86 -18.32
CA THR A 68 1.92 42.25 -17.81
C THR A 68 3.27 42.64 -17.20
N PRO A 69 3.82 43.83 -17.48
CA PRO A 69 4.99 44.34 -16.78
C PRO A 69 4.82 44.29 -15.25
N GLY A 70 5.85 43.88 -14.54
CA GLY A 70 5.82 43.65 -13.09
C GLY A 70 5.51 42.21 -12.67
N THR A 71 5.04 41.36 -13.61
CA THR A 71 4.86 39.92 -13.33
C THR A 71 6.19 39.29 -12.91
N MET A 72 6.18 38.57 -11.79
CA MET A 72 7.36 37.86 -11.29
C MET A 72 7.43 36.47 -11.95
N LEU A 73 8.62 36.11 -12.43
CA LEU A 73 8.95 34.82 -12.98
C LEU A 73 10.00 34.15 -12.10
N HIS A 74 9.81 32.87 -11.81
CA HIS A 74 10.76 32.03 -11.09
C HIS A 74 11.44 31.06 -12.05
N LEU A 75 12.77 31.01 -12.02
CA LEU A 75 13.55 30.05 -12.81
C LEU A 75 13.78 28.78 -11.99
N SER A 76 13.54 27.61 -12.56
CA SER A 76 13.89 26.33 -11.94
C SER A 76 15.18 25.78 -12.55
N TYR A 77 16.19 25.62 -11.70
CA TYR A 77 17.43 24.96 -12.08
C TYR A 77 17.22 23.44 -12.22
N GLY A 78 16.48 22.84 -11.29
CA GLY A 78 16.28 21.41 -11.21
C GLY A 78 15.37 20.87 -12.32
N GLN A 79 14.25 21.54 -12.60
CA GLN A 79 13.31 21.12 -13.64
C GLN A 79 13.60 21.73 -15.02
N CYS A 80 14.63 22.57 -15.13
CA CYS A 80 14.97 23.26 -16.38
C CYS A 80 13.76 23.97 -16.99
N THR A 81 12.97 24.66 -16.17
CA THR A 81 11.75 25.35 -16.60
C THR A 81 11.64 26.72 -15.94
N MET A 82 10.56 27.43 -16.23
CA MET A 82 10.21 28.71 -15.61
C MET A 82 8.76 28.66 -15.15
N LEU A 83 8.48 29.36 -14.06
CA LEU A 83 7.17 29.46 -13.46
C LEU A 83 6.73 30.93 -13.43
N GLN A 84 5.45 31.20 -13.69
CA GLN A 84 4.82 32.47 -13.37
C GLN A 84 4.40 32.47 -11.91
N VAL A 85 4.75 33.52 -11.16
CA VAL A 85 4.41 33.67 -9.74
C VAL A 85 3.17 34.56 -9.61
N MET A 86 2.17 34.08 -8.89
CA MET A 86 0.95 34.80 -8.54
C MET A 86 0.99 35.14 -7.05
N GLN A 87 0.61 36.37 -6.71
CA GLN A 87 0.59 36.85 -5.32
C GLN A 87 -0.82 37.33 -4.98
N GLU A 88 -1.23 37.00 -3.76
CA GLU A 88 -2.49 37.41 -3.15
C GLU A 88 -2.19 38.17 -1.87
N GLN A 89 -2.84 39.32 -1.69
CA GLN A 89 -2.83 40.05 -0.44
C GLN A 89 -4.10 39.76 0.34
N VAL A 90 -3.95 39.16 1.51
CA VAL A 90 -5.07 38.77 2.38
C VAL A 90 -5.08 39.66 3.61
N ALA A 91 -6.09 40.52 3.71
CA ALA A 91 -6.32 41.36 4.88
C ALA A 91 -6.82 40.53 6.06
N SER A 92 -6.61 41.03 7.28
CA SER A 92 -7.16 40.50 8.52
C SER A 92 -8.09 41.53 9.15
N PRO A 93 -9.09 41.10 9.95
CA PRO A 93 -9.96 42.00 10.71
C PRO A 93 -9.22 42.99 11.61
N ASP A 94 -8.00 42.65 12.04
CA ASP A 94 -7.12 43.54 12.83
C ASP A 94 -6.39 44.62 12.01
N GLY A 95 -6.66 44.70 10.70
CA GLY A 95 -6.05 45.66 9.78
C GLY A 95 -4.68 45.26 9.25
N THR A 96 -4.15 44.08 9.61
CA THR A 96 -2.89 43.56 9.06
C THR A 96 -3.13 42.85 7.72
N SER A 97 -2.18 42.92 6.79
CA SER A 97 -2.24 42.17 5.52
C SER A 97 -1.04 41.25 5.41
N ILE A 98 -1.27 40.03 4.91
CA ILE A 98 -0.21 39.09 4.59
C ILE A 98 -0.21 38.81 3.09
N THR A 99 0.99 38.53 2.55
CA THR A 99 1.14 38.00 1.20
C THR A 99 1.16 36.48 1.26
N GLN A 100 0.33 35.86 0.44
CA GLN A 100 0.43 34.45 0.08
C GLN A 100 0.41 34.32 -1.44
N GLY A 101 0.57 33.11 -1.98
CA GLY A 101 0.62 32.98 -3.43
C GLY A 101 1.03 31.61 -3.91
N GLY A 102 1.31 31.54 -5.20
CA GLY A 102 1.67 30.29 -5.85
C GLY A 102 2.32 30.48 -7.20
N THR A 103 2.49 29.36 -7.90
CA THR A 103 3.18 29.30 -9.18
C THR A 103 2.41 28.45 -10.19
N VAL A 104 2.54 28.79 -11.47
CA VAL A 104 2.11 27.94 -12.59
C VAL A 104 3.27 27.80 -13.58
N SER A 105 3.50 26.57 -14.06
CA SER A 105 4.62 26.27 -14.96
C SER A 105 4.34 26.71 -16.39
N PHE A 106 5.35 27.22 -17.08
CA PHE A 106 5.28 27.36 -18.54
C PHE A 106 5.42 25.97 -19.20
N PRO A 107 4.69 25.68 -20.30
CA PRO A 107 4.68 24.35 -20.91
C PRO A 107 5.87 24.15 -21.87
N PHE A 108 7.07 24.48 -21.41
CA PHE A 108 8.32 24.21 -22.10
C PHE A 108 9.47 24.01 -21.11
N THR A 109 10.56 23.45 -21.60
CA THR A 109 11.82 23.28 -20.86
C THR A 109 12.97 23.96 -21.58
N PHE A 110 14.02 24.25 -20.82
CA PHE A 110 15.30 24.78 -21.27
C PHE A 110 16.30 23.64 -21.46
N ASP A 111 17.34 23.91 -22.25
CA ASP A 111 18.37 22.91 -22.56
C ASP A 111 19.21 22.55 -21.32
N SER A 112 19.31 23.47 -20.36
CA SER A 112 20.07 23.30 -19.11
C SER A 112 19.32 23.91 -17.91
N GLY A 113 19.79 23.61 -16.71
CA GLY A 113 19.20 24.13 -15.47
C GLY A 113 19.39 25.64 -15.35
N VAL A 114 18.33 26.41 -15.49
CA VAL A 114 18.39 27.88 -15.53
C VAL A 114 18.54 28.49 -14.14
N CYS A 115 19.63 29.22 -13.93
CA CYS A 115 19.92 29.88 -12.64
C CYS A 115 19.64 31.39 -12.65
N ARG A 116 19.74 32.02 -13.83
CA ARG A 116 19.71 33.48 -13.99
C ARG A 116 18.98 33.85 -15.28
N GLY A 117 18.30 34.98 -15.25
CA GLY A 117 17.73 35.60 -16.44
C GLY A 117 17.69 37.12 -16.35
N ARG A 118 17.60 37.79 -17.49
CA ARG A 118 17.46 39.25 -17.61
C ARG A 118 16.61 39.59 -18.82
N PHE A 119 15.73 40.57 -18.65
CA PHE A 119 15.08 41.20 -19.79
C PHE A 119 16.05 42.16 -20.47
N SER A 120 16.17 42.02 -21.78
CA SER A 120 17.00 42.89 -22.60
C SER A 120 16.27 44.21 -22.86
N PRO A 121 16.87 45.37 -22.56
CA PRO A 121 16.26 46.66 -22.86
C PRO A 121 16.20 46.96 -24.37
N HIS A 122 16.94 46.20 -25.20
CA HIS A 122 16.99 46.42 -26.65
C HIS A 122 15.79 45.82 -27.40
N ASP A 123 15.34 44.63 -27.00
CA ASP A 123 14.26 43.89 -27.68
C ASP A 123 13.12 43.49 -26.72
N GLY A 124 13.20 43.84 -25.44
CA GLY A 124 12.18 43.54 -24.44
C GLY A 124 11.99 42.05 -24.18
N GLN A 125 12.91 41.18 -24.63
CA GLN A 125 12.79 39.73 -24.48
C GLN A 125 13.62 39.23 -23.29
N LEU A 126 13.26 38.06 -22.76
CA LEU A 126 13.96 37.42 -21.65
C LEU A 126 15.13 36.59 -22.18
N TYR A 127 16.31 36.80 -21.64
CA TYR A 127 17.49 35.96 -21.87
C TYR A 127 17.82 35.22 -20.58
N VAL A 128 18.01 33.90 -20.67
CA VAL A 128 18.34 33.03 -19.54
C VAL A 128 19.68 32.35 -19.77
N THR A 129 20.35 32.00 -18.67
CA THR A 129 21.52 31.14 -18.70
C THR A 129 21.37 30.00 -17.70
N GLY A 130 21.81 28.82 -18.12
CA GLY A 130 21.74 27.62 -17.32
C GLY A 130 23.02 26.80 -17.39
N LEU A 131 23.13 25.87 -16.44
CA LEU A 131 24.24 24.93 -16.32
C LEU A 131 23.74 23.56 -15.85
N ARG A 132 24.54 22.53 -16.04
CA ARG A 132 24.26 21.17 -15.58
C ARG A 132 24.91 20.89 -14.23
N GLY A 133 24.25 20.07 -13.41
CA GLY A 133 24.79 19.66 -12.11
C GLY A 133 23.87 18.72 -11.37
N TRP A 134 23.91 18.75 -10.04
CA TRP A 134 23.30 17.70 -9.22
C TRP A 134 21.77 17.65 -9.35
N VAL A 135 21.25 16.50 -9.78
CA VAL A 135 19.81 16.16 -9.82
C VAL A 135 18.98 17.23 -10.55
N ASN A 136 19.38 17.56 -11.78
CA ASN A 136 18.58 18.38 -12.69
C ASN A 136 18.27 17.67 -14.02
N SER A 137 17.22 18.14 -14.70
CA SER A 137 16.71 17.58 -15.96
C SER A 137 17.47 18.07 -17.21
N ALA A 138 18.68 18.63 -17.04
CA ALA A 138 19.41 19.32 -18.10
C ALA A 138 19.85 18.35 -19.21
N ALA A 139 19.56 18.71 -20.46
CA ALA A 139 20.01 17.99 -21.66
C ALA A 139 21.45 18.37 -22.06
N GLN A 140 21.82 19.64 -21.86
CA GLN A 140 23.12 20.21 -22.21
C GLN A 140 23.89 20.67 -20.95
N ASP A 141 25.22 20.77 -21.06
CA ASP A 141 26.09 21.21 -19.96
C ASP A 141 25.87 22.68 -19.55
N GLY A 142 25.48 23.52 -20.51
CA GLY A 142 25.06 24.89 -20.27
C GLY A 142 24.28 25.47 -21.43
N CYS A 143 23.58 26.57 -21.19
CA CYS A 143 22.82 27.25 -22.21
C CYS A 143 22.82 28.78 -22.04
N ILE A 144 22.64 29.48 -23.17
CA ILE A 144 22.14 30.85 -23.22
C ILE A 144 20.96 30.81 -24.18
N GLN A 145 19.74 31.04 -23.66
CA GLN A 145 18.52 30.93 -24.45
C GLN A 145 17.69 32.20 -24.34
N ARG A 146 17.02 32.57 -25.43
CA ARG A 146 16.10 33.70 -25.49
C ARG A 146 14.66 33.20 -25.49
N VAL A 147 13.88 33.62 -24.50
CA VAL A 147 12.43 33.41 -24.47
C VAL A 147 11.77 34.63 -25.05
N ARG A 148 11.04 34.43 -26.16
CA ARG A 148 10.30 35.50 -26.83
C ARG A 148 8.82 35.19 -26.96
N TYR A 149 8.01 36.23 -26.88
CA TYR A 149 6.60 36.12 -27.23
C TYR A 149 6.45 36.08 -28.75
N THR A 150 5.71 35.09 -29.26
CA THR A 150 5.52 34.87 -30.70
C THR A 150 4.13 35.29 -31.20
N GLY A 151 3.32 35.91 -30.34
CA GLY A 151 1.90 36.18 -30.61
C GLY A 151 0.98 35.08 -30.04
N GLY A 152 -0.32 35.18 -30.31
CA GLY A 152 -1.37 34.38 -29.67
C GLY A 152 -2.07 35.16 -28.55
N THR A 153 -2.88 34.47 -27.76
CA THR A 153 -3.45 35.02 -26.52
C THR A 153 -2.82 34.29 -25.34
N PRO A 154 -2.34 35.00 -24.32
CA PRO A 154 -1.86 34.36 -23.10
C PRO A 154 -2.97 33.49 -22.49
N TYR A 155 -2.60 32.35 -21.91
CA TYR A 155 -3.56 31.38 -21.36
C TYR A 155 -3.23 30.93 -19.94
N LEU A 156 -2.05 31.26 -19.41
CA LEU A 156 -1.69 30.89 -18.04
C LEU A 156 -2.47 31.76 -17.03
N PRO A 157 -2.96 31.17 -15.92
CA PRO A 157 -3.59 31.90 -14.84
C PRO A 157 -2.73 33.07 -14.35
N THR A 158 -3.38 34.21 -14.11
CA THR A 158 -2.72 35.44 -13.67
C THR A 158 -2.94 35.75 -12.20
N ALA A 159 -4.00 35.23 -11.58
CA ALA A 159 -4.29 35.43 -10.17
C ALA A 159 -5.12 34.27 -9.61
N VAL A 160 -4.95 34.05 -8.30
CA VAL A 160 -5.81 33.21 -7.47
C VAL A 160 -6.22 34.05 -6.27
N GLN A 161 -7.49 33.96 -5.86
CA GLN A 161 -7.96 34.58 -4.63
C GLN A 161 -8.69 33.53 -3.79
N THR A 162 -8.41 33.52 -2.50
CA THR A 162 -8.93 32.58 -1.52
C THR A 162 -10.17 33.20 -0.88
N TYR A 163 -11.24 32.43 -0.79
CA TYR A 163 -12.49 32.74 -0.09
C TYR A 163 -12.75 31.68 0.98
N LYS A 164 -13.61 31.98 1.94
CA LYS A 164 -14.00 31.00 2.96
C LYS A 164 -14.70 29.76 2.35
N ASN A 165 -15.50 29.97 1.29
CA ASN A 165 -16.25 28.92 0.59
C ASN A 165 -15.58 28.42 -0.70
N GLY A 166 -14.32 28.79 -0.98
CA GLY A 166 -13.65 28.33 -2.20
C GLY A 166 -12.49 29.22 -2.66
N LEU A 167 -12.21 29.21 -3.96
CA LEU A 167 -11.20 30.08 -4.55
C LEU A 167 -11.56 30.49 -5.98
N THR A 168 -11.10 31.67 -6.41
CA THR A 168 -11.21 32.12 -7.79
C THR A 168 -9.90 31.92 -8.54
N ILE A 169 -9.99 31.68 -9.84
CA ILE A 169 -8.86 31.62 -10.76
C ILE A 169 -9.14 32.58 -11.91
N LYS A 170 -8.22 33.52 -12.13
CA LYS A 170 -8.33 34.52 -13.18
C LYS A 170 -7.41 34.20 -14.34
N PHE A 171 -7.96 34.25 -15.55
CA PHE A 171 -7.28 34.01 -16.82
C PHE A 171 -7.18 35.30 -17.63
N PRO A 172 -6.13 35.44 -18.46
CA PRO A 172 -6.00 36.57 -19.39
C PRO A 172 -6.89 36.42 -20.64
N GLY A 173 -7.25 35.20 -21.04
CA GLY A 173 -8.18 34.91 -22.14
C GLY A 173 -9.62 34.69 -21.67
N GLN A 174 -10.60 34.72 -22.59
CA GLN A 174 -12.00 34.46 -22.28
C GLN A 174 -12.28 32.96 -22.06
N LEU A 175 -12.97 32.62 -20.97
CA LEU A 175 -13.39 31.27 -20.56
C LEU A 175 -14.59 30.77 -21.37
N LEU A 176 -14.50 29.54 -21.88
CA LEU A 176 -15.59 28.88 -22.60
C LEU A 176 -16.53 28.08 -21.67
N ASN A 177 -17.54 27.43 -22.26
CA ASN A 177 -18.65 26.81 -21.52
C ASN A 177 -18.26 25.56 -20.72
N ASP A 178 -17.11 24.96 -20.98
CA ASP A 178 -16.61 23.79 -20.24
C ASP A 178 -16.11 24.15 -18.83
N VAL A 179 -16.00 25.44 -18.51
CA VAL A 179 -15.61 25.93 -17.19
C VAL A 179 -16.48 25.42 -16.03
N THR A 180 -17.73 25.03 -16.28
CA THR A 180 -18.65 24.51 -15.25
C THR A 180 -18.57 22.99 -15.08
N ASP A 181 -17.81 22.28 -15.92
CA ASP A 181 -17.61 20.84 -15.81
C ASP A 181 -16.63 20.54 -14.66
N LEU A 182 -17.13 19.95 -13.57
CA LEU A 182 -16.30 19.56 -12.42
C LEU A 182 -15.18 18.58 -12.80
N GLY A 183 -15.37 17.81 -13.87
CA GLY A 183 -14.35 16.92 -14.42
C GLY A 183 -13.11 17.65 -14.96
N ASN A 184 -13.18 18.99 -15.08
CA ASN A 184 -12.06 19.82 -15.49
C ASN A 184 -11.17 20.27 -14.33
N TYR A 185 -11.50 19.97 -13.06
CA TYR A 185 -10.75 20.44 -11.90
C TYR A 185 -10.36 19.29 -10.98
N ARG A 186 -9.19 19.39 -10.37
CA ARG A 186 -8.78 18.55 -9.25
C ARG A 186 -7.96 19.36 -8.26
N ILE A 187 -8.37 19.34 -7.00
CA ILE A 187 -7.71 20.08 -5.93
C ILE A 187 -7.16 19.10 -4.90
N GLU A 188 -5.90 19.27 -4.54
CA GLU A 188 -5.23 18.53 -3.46
C GLU A 188 -4.60 19.50 -2.48
N ARG A 189 -4.49 19.12 -1.21
CA ARG A 189 -3.81 19.90 -0.17
C ARG A 189 -2.96 19.04 0.75
N TRP A 190 -1.84 19.58 1.22
CA TRP A 190 -0.94 18.91 2.16
C TRP A 190 -0.03 19.90 2.89
N ASN A 191 0.55 19.43 3.99
CA ASN A 191 1.59 20.11 4.74
C ASN A 191 2.94 19.42 4.53
N MET A 192 4.00 20.11 4.91
CA MET A 192 5.37 19.60 4.79
C MET A 192 6.02 19.53 6.16
N MET A 193 6.79 18.48 6.40
CA MET A 193 7.62 18.39 7.61
C MET A 193 8.99 19.05 7.36
N TYR A 194 9.34 20.02 8.20
CA TYR A 194 10.69 20.60 8.23
C TYR A 194 11.61 19.69 9.06
N SER A 195 12.43 18.89 8.38
CA SER A 195 13.28 17.88 9.01
C SER A 195 14.66 17.79 8.33
N PRO A 196 15.67 17.20 8.98
CA PRO A 196 16.97 16.95 8.34
C PRO A 196 16.90 15.82 7.29
N VAL A 197 15.78 15.10 7.18
CA VAL A 197 15.60 14.00 6.23
C VAL A 197 15.47 14.57 4.82
N TYR A 198 16.30 14.07 3.90
CA TYR A 198 16.33 14.57 2.53
C TYR A 198 15.01 14.29 1.78
N GLY A 199 14.36 15.36 1.35
CA GLY A 199 13.25 15.33 0.39
C GLY A 199 11.85 15.54 0.95
N SER A 200 11.68 16.42 1.95
CA SER A 200 10.43 16.95 2.53
C SER A 200 9.18 16.18 2.10
N GLN A 201 8.83 15.15 2.89
CA GLN A 201 7.65 14.33 2.62
C GLN A 201 6.38 15.18 2.73
N ASP A 202 5.40 14.82 1.93
CA ASP A 202 4.07 15.43 1.92
C ASP A 202 3.20 14.74 2.97
N TYR A 203 2.50 15.50 3.81
CA TYR A 203 1.65 14.98 4.89
C TYR A 203 0.22 15.52 4.78
N LYS A 204 -0.76 14.66 5.02
CA LYS A 204 -2.18 15.04 5.00
C LYS A 204 -2.46 16.07 6.10
N LEU A 205 -3.42 16.96 5.87
CA LEU A 205 -3.95 17.84 6.91
C LEU A 205 -4.94 17.11 7.81
N SER A 206 -5.76 16.24 7.23
CA SER A 206 -6.76 15.43 7.94
C SER A 206 -6.11 14.44 8.91
N GLN A 207 -4.91 13.95 8.58
CA GLN A 207 -4.10 13.03 9.38
C GLN A 207 -2.64 13.50 9.36
N PRO A 208 -2.25 14.46 10.22
CA PRO A 208 -0.94 15.12 10.16
C PRO A 208 0.30 14.24 10.29
N ASN A 209 0.14 12.99 10.74
CA ASN A 209 1.21 12.00 10.83
C ASN A 209 1.25 11.03 9.64
N GLU A 210 0.24 11.07 8.75
CA GLU A 210 0.17 10.23 7.56
C GLU A 210 0.76 10.95 6.34
N GLN A 211 1.70 10.30 5.65
CA GLN A 211 2.20 10.81 4.36
C GLN A 211 1.13 10.71 3.28
N GLY A 212 0.98 11.77 2.49
CA GLY A 212 0.01 11.83 1.41
C GLY A 212 -0.62 13.21 1.27
N HIS A 213 -1.64 13.30 0.42
CA HIS A 213 -2.41 14.50 0.16
C HIS A 213 -3.87 14.28 0.53
N ASP A 214 -4.54 15.32 1.00
CA ASP A 214 -6.00 15.34 1.07
C ASP A 214 -6.54 15.86 -0.25
N GLU A 215 -7.54 15.17 -0.80
CA GLU A 215 -8.30 15.70 -1.93
C GLU A 215 -9.34 16.69 -1.41
N VAL A 216 -9.43 17.86 -2.05
CA VAL A 216 -10.44 18.87 -1.73
C VAL A 216 -11.58 18.70 -2.72
N ASN A 217 -12.77 18.44 -2.19
CA ASN A 217 -13.97 18.29 -3.00
C ASN A 217 -14.36 19.63 -3.63
N VAL A 218 -14.61 19.61 -4.94
CA VAL A 218 -15.10 20.78 -5.69
C VAL A 218 -16.61 20.61 -5.83
N ILE A 219 -17.37 21.39 -5.08
CA ILE A 219 -18.84 21.33 -5.03
C ILE A 219 -19.44 21.87 -6.32
N SER A 220 -18.92 22.99 -6.81
CA SER A 220 -19.36 23.63 -8.04
C SER A 220 -18.23 24.42 -8.69
N ALA A 221 -18.32 24.62 -10.00
CA ALA A 221 -17.47 25.52 -10.75
C ALA A 221 -18.35 26.55 -11.45
N THR A 222 -18.21 27.82 -11.07
CA THR A 222 -19.07 28.91 -11.56
C THR A 222 -18.24 29.94 -12.31
N ARG A 223 -18.65 30.25 -13.54
CA ARG A 223 -18.08 31.39 -14.28
C ARG A 223 -18.66 32.69 -13.70
N LEU A 224 -17.83 33.46 -12.99
CA LEU A 224 -18.24 34.75 -12.41
C LEU A 224 -18.27 35.87 -13.46
N ASP A 225 -17.31 35.84 -14.39
CA ASP A 225 -17.20 36.74 -15.53
C ASP A 225 -16.47 36.04 -16.69
N ASP A 226 -16.20 36.77 -17.78
CA ASP A 226 -15.53 36.21 -18.97
C ASP A 226 -14.12 35.65 -18.71
N HIS A 227 -13.48 35.99 -17.59
CA HIS A 227 -12.08 35.68 -17.29
C HIS A 227 -11.88 34.94 -15.96
N THR A 228 -12.92 34.83 -15.14
CA THR A 228 -12.81 34.35 -13.77
C THR A 228 -13.75 33.18 -13.53
N VAL A 229 -13.18 32.07 -13.05
CA VAL A 229 -13.94 30.94 -12.50
C VAL A 229 -13.81 30.92 -10.98
N PHE A 230 -14.93 30.66 -10.30
CA PHE A 230 -14.99 30.34 -8.89
C PHE A 230 -15.17 28.82 -8.71
N LEU A 231 -14.30 28.23 -7.91
CA LEU A 231 -14.40 26.83 -7.48
C LEU A 231 -14.89 26.83 -6.03
N GLU A 232 -16.13 26.38 -5.85
CA GLU A 232 -16.70 26.18 -4.52
C GLU A 232 -16.17 24.87 -3.92
N THR A 233 -15.81 24.89 -2.64
CA THR A 233 -15.26 23.74 -1.91
C THR A 233 -15.86 23.63 -0.51
N ASP A 234 -15.84 22.44 0.09
CA ASP A 234 -16.43 22.20 1.43
C ASP A 234 -15.88 23.14 2.52
N GLU A 235 -14.54 23.25 2.58
CA GLU A 235 -13.83 24.09 3.54
C GLU A 235 -12.44 24.44 3.03
N MET A 236 -12.15 25.74 2.97
CA MET A 236 -10.80 26.25 2.74
C MET A 236 -10.06 26.41 4.06
N VAL A 237 -8.86 25.84 4.15
CA VAL A 237 -8.01 25.87 5.35
C VAL A 237 -6.57 26.23 5.01
N PRO A 238 -5.82 26.83 5.95
CA PRO A 238 -4.39 27.07 5.77
C PRO A 238 -3.61 25.76 5.53
N CYS A 239 -2.70 25.79 4.55
CA CYS A 239 -1.86 24.65 4.17
C CYS A 239 -0.55 25.14 3.54
N CYS A 240 0.53 24.36 3.70
CA CYS A 240 1.78 24.64 2.97
C CYS A 240 1.53 24.61 1.46
N GLN A 241 0.74 23.63 1.01
CA GLN A 241 0.49 23.39 -0.38
C GLN A 241 -0.97 23.08 -0.65
N LEU A 242 -1.55 23.82 -1.59
CA LEU A 242 -2.76 23.53 -2.32
C LEU A 242 -2.40 23.45 -3.81
N THR A 243 -2.73 22.36 -4.49
CA THR A 243 -2.60 22.29 -5.94
C THR A 243 -3.94 22.30 -6.62
N VAL A 244 -4.09 23.12 -7.65
CA VAL A 244 -5.25 23.11 -8.53
C VAL A 244 -4.80 22.68 -9.91
N ARG A 245 -5.22 21.49 -10.32
CA ARG A 245 -5.07 21.01 -11.70
C ARG A 245 -6.33 21.34 -12.46
N PHE A 246 -6.17 21.84 -13.68
CA PHE A 246 -7.32 22.11 -14.53
C PHE A 246 -7.05 21.86 -16.01
N THR A 247 -8.13 21.60 -16.75
CA THR A 247 -8.16 21.52 -18.23
C THR A 247 -9.33 22.35 -18.74
N LEU A 248 -9.06 23.50 -19.36
CA LEU A 248 -10.10 24.47 -19.77
C LEU A 248 -9.89 25.01 -21.19
N HIS A 249 -10.97 25.26 -21.91
CA HIS A 249 -10.89 25.95 -23.19
C HIS A 249 -11.01 27.48 -23.03
N LEU A 250 -10.20 28.20 -23.81
CA LEU A 250 -10.22 29.66 -23.94
C LEU A 250 -10.49 30.03 -25.40
N GLU A 251 -11.20 31.12 -25.67
CA GLU A 251 -11.71 31.52 -27.01
C GLU A 251 -10.64 31.54 -28.13
N SER A 252 -9.37 31.69 -27.76
CA SER A 252 -8.22 31.85 -28.67
C SER A 252 -7.33 30.60 -28.77
N GLY A 253 -7.69 29.51 -28.09
CA GLY A 253 -6.93 28.26 -28.09
C GLY A 253 -7.57 27.20 -28.97
N GLU A 254 -6.86 26.71 -29.98
CA GLU A 254 -7.24 25.48 -30.70
C GLU A 254 -7.20 24.23 -29.80
N LYS A 255 -6.52 24.31 -28.63
CA LYS A 255 -6.35 23.24 -27.65
C LYS A 255 -6.70 23.72 -26.25
N PRO A 256 -7.24 22.83 -25.39
CA PRO A 256 -7.48 23.16 -23.99
C PRO A 256 -6.18 23.49 -23.27
N THR A 257 -6.25 24.46 -22.36
CA THR A 257 -5.17 24.80 -21.43
C THR A 257 -5.17 23.79 -20.30
N ARG A 258 -4.12 22.97 -20.25
CA ARG A 258 -3.85 22.04 -19.15
C ARG A 258 -2.72 22.59 -18.29
N SER A 259 -2.96 22.77 -16.99
CA SER A 259 -1.97 23.35 -16.08
C SER A 259 -2.19 22.93 -14.63
N LEU A 260 -1.13 23.07 -13.83
CA LEU A 260 -1.15 22.90 -12.38
C LEU A 260 -0.71 24.21 -11.73
N ILE A 261 -1.57 24.74 -10.87
CA ILE A 261 -1.25 25.81 -9.94
C ILE A 261 -0.75 25.16 -8.66
N ALA A 262 0.44 25.53 -8.20
CA ALA A 262 0.96 25.19 -6.90
C ALA A 262 0.88 26.42 -5.98
N TYR A 263 -0.05 26.42 -5.04
CA TYR A 263 -0.44 27.55 -4.19
C TYR A 263 -0.17 27.29 -2.71
N THR A 264 0.04 28.34 -1.92
CA THR A 264 0.16 28.30 -0.46
C THR A 264 -0.91 29.16 0.17
N ILE A 265 -1.54 28.64 1.22
CA ILE A 265 -2.59 29.33 1.96
C ILE A 265 -2.12 29.50 3.39
N HIS A 266 -1.72 30.72 3.75
CA HIS A 266 -1.40 31.07 5.13
C HIS A 266 -2.62 31.55 5.90
N ARG A 267 -3.56 32.18 5.19
CA ARG A 267 -4.80 32.72 5.73
C ARG A 267 -5.95 32.53 4.74
N VAL A 268 -7.10 32.21 5.29
CA VAL A 268 -8.38 32.19 4.59
C VAL A 268 -9.14 33.43 5.04
N THR A 269 -9.68 34.19 4.09
CA THR A 269 -10.51 35.37 4.39
C THR A 269 -11.87 34.95 4.97
N ASP A 270 -12.54 35.83 5.70
CA ASP A 270 -13.93 35.62 6.15
C ASP A 270 -14.95 35.91 5.02
N GLU A 271 -14.51 36.47 3.89
CA GLU A 271 -15.35 36.73 2.73
C GLU A 271 -15.78 35.43 2.02
N GLU A 272 -17.02 35.41 1.55
CA GLU A 272 -17.62 34.31 0.78
C GLU A 272 -18.16 34.85 -0.55
N ILE A 273 -18.07 34.05 -1.62
CA ILE A 273 -18.86 34.32 -2.83
C ILE A 273 -20.34 34.08 -2.48
N PRO A 274 -21.24 35.06 -2.71
CA PRO A 274 -22.65 34.92 -2.32
C PRO A 274 -23.34 33.75 -3.01
N GLU A 275 -24.17 33.00 -2.28
CA GLU A 275 -25.03 31.91 -2.79
C GLU A 275 -25.77 32.28 -4.10
N SER A 276 -26.24 33.52 -4.21
CA SER A 276 -26.95 34.02 -5.40
C SER A 276 -26.12 34.09 -6.68
N GLN A 277 -24.78 34.03 -6.56
CA GLN A 277 -23.85 34.02 -7.69
C GLN A 277 -23.36 32.61 -8.03
N ILE A 278 -23.65 31.60 -7.21
CA ILE A 278 -23.12 30.24 -7.37
C ILE A 278 -24.09 29.38 -8.19
N VAL A 279 -23.56 28.68 -9.20
CA VAL A 279 -24.34 27.77 -10.06
C VAL A 279 -23.92 26.33 -9.80
N ARG A 280 -24.74 25.58 -9.06
CA ARG A 280 -24.50 24.16 -8.75
C ARG A 280 -25.24 23.26 -9.73
N THR A 281 -24.61 22.98 -10.87
CA THR A 281 -25.14 22.01 -11.84
C THR A 281 -24.30 20.74 -11.80
N LEU A 282 -24.87 19.62 -11.33
CA LEU A 282 -24.20 18.33 -11.44
C LEU A 282 -24.22 17.89 -12.91
N ALA A 283 -23.05 17.69 -13.50
CA ALA A 283 -22.95 17.11 -14.83
C ALA A 283 -23.56 15.70 -14.83
N PRO A 284 -24.32 15.30 -15.87
CA PRO A 284 -24.82 13.93 -15.99
C PRO A 284 -23.69 12.91 -15.85
N GLY A 285 -23.88 11.90 -15.00
CA GLY A 285 -22.88 10.87 -14.69
C GLY A 285 -22.00 11.16 -13.46
N THR A 286 -22.15 12.31 -12.81
CA THR A 286 -21.46 12.62 -11.54
C THR A 286 -22.16 11.91 -10.37
N LEU A 287 -21.38 11.28 -9.49
CA LEU A 287 -21.90 10.64 -8.28
C LEU A 287 -22.39 11.68 -7.26
N SER A 288 -23.53 11.42 -6.61
CA SER A 288 -23.97 12.22 -5.46
C SER A 288 -23.07 12.01 -4.24
N PRO A 289 -23.05 12.94 -3.28
CA PRO A 289 -22.30 12.76 -2.02
C PRO A 289 -22.60 11.43 -1.32
N GLU A 290 -23.87 11.01 -1.27
CA GLU A 290 -24.27 9.75 -0.64
C GLU A 290 -23.77 8.52 -1.41
N GLN A 291 -23.61 8.63 -2.74
CA GLN A 291 -23.00 7.57 -3.54
C GLN A 291 -21.51 7.49 -3.31
N LEU A 292 -20.82 8.64 -3.21
CA LEU A 292 -19.39 8.72 -2.91
C LEU A 292 -19.06 8.09 -1.55
N GLU A 293 -19.87 8.35 -0.51
CA GLU A 293 -19.70 7.77 0.83
C GLU A 293 -19.81 6.24 0.86
N ARG A 294 -20.52 5.64 -0.11
CA ARG A 294 -20.70 4.19 -0.23
C ARG A 294 -19.62 3.51 -1.06
N LEU A 295 -18.73 4.27 -1.70
CA LEU A 295 -17.64 3.69 -2.48
C LEU A 295 -16.61 3.02 -1.57
N ARG A 296 -16.17 1.84 -1.97
CA ARG A 296 -15.09 1.07 -1.34
C ARG A 296 -14.08 0.64 -2.41
N PRO A 297 -12.79 0.48 -2.10
CA PRO A 297 -11.78 0.06 -3.08
C PRO A 297 -12.08 -1.30 -3.72
N GLY A 298 -11.65 -1.50 -4.97
CA GLY A 298 -11.86 -2.72 -5.77
C GLY A 298 -13.16 -2.70 -6.58
N LEU A 299 -13.41 -3.74 -7.39
CA LEU A 299 -14.62 -3.93 -8.19
C LEU A 299 -15.51 -5.03 -7.59
N LYS A 300 -16.84 -4.94 -7.74
CA LYS A 300 -17.74 -6.08 -7.47
C LYS A 300 -17.58 -7.07 -8.62
N GLU A 301 -17.08 -8.27 -8.34
CA GLU A 301 -16.96 -9.37 -9.28
C GLU A 301 -18.07 -10.38 -9.03
N THR A 302 -18.85 -10.68 -10.06
CA THR A 302 -19.97 -11.61 -10.04
C THR A 302 -19.65 -12.83 -10.89
N PHE A 303 -19.88 -14.03 -10.36
CA PHE A 303 -19.73 -15.30 -11.03
C PHE A 303 -21.10 -15.94 -11.26
N GLU A 304 -21.38 -16.29 -12.52
CA GLU A 304 -22.65 -16.91 -12.91
C GLU A 304 -22.38 -18.24 -13.62
N HIS A 305 -22.90 -19.32 -13.05
CA HIS A 305 -22.85 -20.65 -13.67
C HIS A 305 -24.22 -21.34 -13.54
N GLY A 306 -25.00 -21.35 -14.61
CA GLY A 306 -26.37 -21.89 -14.59
C GLY A 306 -27.26 -21.11 -13.60
N ARG A 307 -27.61 -21.73 -12.48
CA ARG A 307 -28.37 -21.08 -11.38
C ARG A 307 -27.49 -20.67 -10.19
N LEU A 308 -26.21 -21.03 -10.22
CA LEU A 308 -25.27 -20.70 -9.16
C LEU A 308 -24.77 -19.26 -9.38
N LEU A 309 -24.86 -18.47 -8.32
CA LEU A 309 -24.48 -17.07 -8.30
C LEU A 309 -23.58 -16.81 -7.09
N ASP A 310 -22.53 -16.03 -7.31
CA ASP A 310 -21.66 -15.61 -6.24
C ASP A 310 -21.00 -14.26 -6.53
N HIS A 311 -20.67 -13.50 -5.48
CA HIS A 311 -20.07 -12.19 -5.57
C HIS A 311 -18.84 -12.06 -4.69
N GLN A 312 -17.82 -11.35 -5.15
CA GLN A 312 -16.66 -10.98 -4.34
C GLN A 312 -16.13 -9.60 -4.69
N ILE A 313 -15.15 -9.15 -3.93
CA ILE A 313 -14.39 -7.94 -4.23
C ILE A 313 -13.16 -8.36 -5.04
N ALA A 314 -13.11 -7.93 -6.30
CA ALA A 314 -11.91 -8.02 -7.11
C ALA A 314 -11.02 -6.81 -6.83
N ARG A 315 -9.86 -7.05 -6.21
CA ARG A 315 -8.82 -6.04 -6.00
C ARG A 315 -8.36 -5.40 -7.32
N MET A 316 -8.18 -6.22 -8.36
CA MET A 316 -7.69 -5.82 -9.68
C MET A 316 -8.75 -6.06 -10.75
N ALA A 317 -8.72 -5.26 -11.81
CA ALA A 317 -9.48 -5.52 -13.03
C ALA A 317 -8.96 -6.79 -13.75
N SER A 318 -7.66 -7.06 -13.66
CA SER A 318 -7.03 -8.30 -14.11
C SER A 318 -7.28 -9.46 -13.16
N THR A 319 -7.31 -10.70 -13.65
CA THR A 319 -7.32 -11.93 -12.85
C THR A 319 -6.94 -13.12 -13.73
N SER A 320 -6.43 -14.19 -13.12
CA SER A 320 -6.28 -15.47 -13.80
C SER A 320 -6.69 -16.62 -12.90
N TYR A 321 -7.36 -17.60 -13.49
CA TYR A 321 -7.79 -18.83 -12.86
C TYR A 321 -7.11 -20.00 -13.58
N PRO A 322 -6.43 -20.92 -12.87
CA PRO A 322 -5.83 -22.10 -13.49
C PRO A 322 -6.86 -22.95 -14.26
N PRO A 323 -6.42 -23.79 -15.22
CA PRO A 323 -7.31 -24.75 -15.87
C PRO A 323 -7.91 -25.70 -14.83
N LEU A 324 -9.13 -26.20 -15.07
CA LEU A 324 -9.80 -27.17 -14.20
C LEU A 324 -10.04 -26.66 -12.76
N VAL A 325 -10.03 -25.35 -12.55
CA VAL A 325 -10.30 -24.69 -11.28
C VAL A 325 -11.47 -23.73 -11.44
N SER A 326 -12.43 -23.82 -10.53
CA SER A 326 -13.54 -22.88 -10.47
C SER A 326 -13.04 -21.51 -9.97
N PRO A 327 -13.55 -20.39 -10.51
CA PRO A 327 -13.16 -19.06 -10.08
C PRO A 327 -13.67 -18.69 -8.68
N SER A 328 -14.64 -19.43 -8.13
CA SER A 328 -15.20 -19.24 -6.78
C SER A 328 -15.63 -20.58 -6.14
N PRO A 329 -15.47 -20.75 -4.80
CA PRO A 329 -15.97 -21.91 -4.06
C PRO A 329 -17.49 -22.18 -4.19
N TRP A 330 -18.28 -21.21 -4.66
CA TRP A 330 -19.75 -21.30 -4.74
C TRP A 330 -20.30 -21.48 -6.16
N VAL A 331 -19.43 -21.53 -7.18
CA VAL A 331 -19.79 -21.92 -8.54
C VAL A 331 -19.03 -23.18 -8.92
N THR A 332 -19.62 -24.05 -9.75
CA THR A 332 -18.93 -25.27 -10.18
C THR A 332 -17.95 -24.97 -11.31
N TYR A 333 -17.04 -25.90 -11.52
CA TYR A 333 -16.12 -25.85 -12.64
C TYR A 333 -16.88 -25.97 -13.99
N GLY A 334 -16.50 -25.15 -14.97
CA GLY A 334 -17.11 -25.13 -16.30
C GLY A 334 -17.20 -23.71 -16.85
N PRO A 335 -18.00 -23.49 -17.91
CA PRO A 335 -18.23 -22.16 -18.46
C PRO A 335 -18.94 -21.29 -17.43
N THR A 336 -18.26 -20.25 -16.97
CA THR A 336 -18.73 -19.32 -15.95
C THR A 336 -18.63 -17.93 -16.52
N ALA A 337 -19.73 -17.19 -16.53
CA ALA A 337 -19.71 -15.78 -16.87
C ALA A 337 -19.21 -14.98 -15.66
N ILE A 338 -18.26 -14.09 -15.89
CA ILE A 338 -17.62 -13.28 -14.86
C ILE A 338 -17.83 -11.81 -15.21
N THR A 339 -18.47 -11.06 -14.32
CA THR A 339 -18.70 -9.62 -14.51
C THR A 339 -18.04 -8.84 -13.39
N LYS A 340 -17.08 -7.97 -13.72
CA LYS A 340 -16.50 -6.97 -12.82
C LYS A 340 -17.15 -5.63 -13.08
N ARG A 341 -17.80 -5.05 -12.06
CA ARG A 341 -18.49 -3.75 -12.14
C ARG A 341 -18.03 -2.81 -11.04
N GLY A 342 -17.89 -1.54 -11.38
CA GLY A 342 -17.64 -0.48 -10.42
C GLY A 342 -17.33 0.84 -11.10
N TRP A 343 -16.38 1.56 -10.52
CA TRP A 343 -16.00 2.91 -10.89
C TRP A 343 -14.49 3.01 -11.04
N LEU A 344 -14.06 3.61 -12.14
CA LEU A 344 -12.69 4.01 -12.42
C LEU A 344 -12.50 5.48 -12.03
N LYS A 345 -11.69 5.73 -11.01
CA LYS A 345 -11.32 7.09 -10.58
C LYS A 345 -10.15 7.60 -11.40
N VAL A 346 -10.43 8.54 -12.30
CA VAL A 346 -9.45 9.16 -13.17
C VAL A 346 -8.97 10.47 -12.52
N PRO A 347 -7.65 10.68 -12.40
CA PRO A 347 -7.14 11.88 -11.73
C PRO A 347 -7.30 13.15 -12.56
N GLU A 348 -7.29 13.03 -13.89
CA GLU A 348 -7.34 14.18 -14.79
C GLU A 348 -8.09 13.81 -16.07
N ARG A 349 -8.89 14.76 -16.56
CA ARG A 349 -9.58 14.61 -17.85
C ARG A 349 -8.57 14.37 -18.97
N GLY A 350 -8.92 13.51 -19.91
CA GLY A 350 -8.13 13.34 -21.12
C GLY A 350 -8.51 12.10 -21.93
N LEU A 351 -7.75 11.88 -23.00
CA LEU A 351 -7.86 10.69 -23.81
C LEU A 351 -7.13 9.52 -23.14
N TYR A 352 -7.87 8.48 -22.80
CA TYR A 352 -7.35 7.23 -22.26
C TYR A 352 -7.53 6.12 -23.28
N GLN A 353 -6.59 5.19 -23.28
CA GLN A 353 -6.65 4.00 -24.12
C GLN A 353 -6.75 2.76 -23.25
N PHE A 354 -7.51 1.76 -23.70
CA PHE A 354 -7.66 0.48 -23.03
C PHE A 354 -7.35 -0.67 -23.99
N ARG A 355 -6.79 -1.74 -23.42
CA ARG A 355 -6.53 -2.99 -24.12
C ARG A 355 -6.78 -4.17 -23.19
N LEU A 356 -7.40 -5.21 -23.71
CA LEU A 356 -7.60 -6.48 -23.02
C LEU A 356 -6.66 -7.55 -23.56
N ILE A 357 -6.10 -8.36 -22.68
CA ILE A 357 -5.28 -9.54 -23.01
C ILE A 357 -5.87 -10.71 -22.24
N GLY A 358 -6.10 -11.85 -22.88
CA GLY A 358 -6.71 -12.99 -22.19
C GLY A 358 -6.72 -14.29 -22.97
N THR A 359 -7.51 -15.23 -22.48
CA THR A 359 -7.66 -16.58 -23.07
C THR A 359 -9.11 -16.94 -23.38
N ALA A 360 -10.06 -16.07 -23.03
CA ALA A 360 -11.49 -16.28 -23.21
C ALA A 360 -12.16 -15.03 -23.75
N GLU A 361 -13.46 -15.13 -24.04
CA GLU A 361 -14.27 -13.98 -24.43
C GLU A 361 -14.22 -12.88 -23.36
N ALA A 362 -14.07 -11.64 -23.80
CA ALA A 362 -14.11 -10.47 -22.92
C ALA A 362 -14.73 -9.26 -23.63
N GLU A 363 -15.32 -8.37 -22.84
CA GLU A 363 -15.99 -7.12 -23.24
C GLU A 363 -15.63 -6.03 -22.22
N LEU A 364 -15.39 -4.80 -22.69
CA LEU A 364 -15.19 -3.63 -21.84
C LEU A 364 -16.21 -2.55 -22.18
N ARG A 365 -16.92 -2.06 -21.16
CA ARG A 365 -17.79 -0.88 -21.23
C ARG A 365 -17.34 0.19 -20.26
N ILE A 366 -17.40 1.45 -20.70
CA ILE A 366 -17.12 2.64 -19.90
C ILE A 366 -18.31 3.61 -20.02
N ASN A 367 -18.85 4.08 -18.91
CA ASN A 367 -20.00 5.00 -18.87
C ASN A 367 -21.18 4.54 -19.75
N GLY A 368 -21.45 3.23 -19.78
CA GLY A 368 -22.49 2.62 -20.61
C GLY A 368 -22.14 2.43 -22.10
N HIS A 369 -21.03 3.00 -22.58
CA HIS A 369 -20.55 2.83 -23.94
C HIS A 369 -19.70 1.56 -24.08
N GLU A 370 -19.96 0.78 -25.13
CA GLU A 370 -19.17 -0.39 -25.48
C GLU A 370 -17.87 0.04 -26.15
N MET A 371 -16.75 -0.26 -25.50
CA MET A 371 -15.42 0.17 -25.94
C MET A 371 -14.68 -0.94 -26.68
N ILE A 372 -14.80 -2.17 -26.17
CA ILE A 372 -14.25 -3.37 -26.78
C ILE A 372 -15.38 -4.38 -26.87
N GLU A 373 -15.75 -4.72 -28.11
CA GLU A 373 -16.80 -5.70 -28.40
C GLU A 373 -16.41 -7.10 -27.92
N LYS A 374 -17.42 -7.93 -27.67
CA LYS A 374 -17.24 -9.30 -27.24
C LYS A 374 -16.60 -10.15 -28.34
N SER A 375 -15.31 -10.44 -28.21
CA SER A 375 -14.57 -11.31 -29.15
C SER A 375 -14.54 -12.77 -28.69
N LYS A 376 -14.63 -13.73 -29.62
CA LYS A 376 -14.38 -15.15 -29.35
C LYS A 376 -12.88 -15.41 -29.43
N ASP A 377 -12.29 -15.84 -28.31
CA ASP A 377 -10.85 -16.06 -28.12
C ASP A 377 -10.02 -14.77 -28.24
N LEU A 378 -9.67 -14.15 -27.10
CA LEU A 378 -9.01 -12.84 -27.06
C LEU A 378 -7.56 -12.90 -26.56
N PRO A 379 -6.58 -13.30 -27.38
CA PRO A 379 -5.17 -13.21 -26.99
C PRO A 379 -4.77 -11.75 -26.70
N ILE A 380 -5.24 -10.82 -27.55
CA ILE A 380 -5.04 -9.38 -27.40
C ILE A 380 -6.16 -8.65 -28.17
N SER A 381 -6.74 -7.61 -27.59
CA SER A 381 -7.71 -6.75 -28.27
C SER A 381 -7.03 -5.65 -29.07
N ASP A 382 -7.82 -5.05 -29.97
CA ASP A 382 -7.54 -3.70 -30.47
C ASP A 382 -7.55 -2.68 -29.32
N VAL A 383 -6.92 -1.54 -29.56
CA VAL A 383 -6.88 -0.43 -28.61
C VAL A 383 -8.19 0.35 -28.72
N ALA A 384 -8.90 0.47 -27.60
CA ALA A 384 -10.09 1.31 -27.50
C ALA A 384 -9.75 2.65 -26.86
N GLU A 385 -10.13 3.76 -27.49
CA GLU A 385 -9.88 5.10 -27.00
C GLU A 385 -11.16 5.74 -26.45
N VAL A 386 -11.07 6.43 -25.31
CA VAL A 386 -12.20 7.12 -24.68
C VAL A 386 -11.74 8.40 -23.99
N ASP A 387 -12.49 9.48 -24.17
CA ASP A 387 -12.31 10.71 -23.39
C ASP A 387 -12.98 10.53 -22.02
N LEU A 388 -12.18 10.50 -20.97
CA LEU A 388 -12.65 10.34 -19.59
C LEU A 388 -12.61 11.68 -18.87
N ARG A 389 -13.63 11.93 -18.05
CA ARG A 389 -13.65 13.06 -17.11
C ARG A 389 -12.79 12.74 -15.89
N SER A 390 -12.28 13.76 -15.22
CA SER A 390 -11.74 13.60 -13.86
C SER A 390 -12.82 13.06 -12.92
N GLY A 391 -12.42 12.29 -11.91
CA GLY A 391 -13.32 11.65 -10.97
C GLY A 391 -13.78 10.26 -11.42
N TYR A 392 -14.97 9.86 -10.99
CA TYR A 392 -15.45 8.49 -11.13
C TYR A 392 -16.19 8.27 -12.45
N ASN A 393 -15.76 7.26 -13.21
CA ASN A 393 -16.37 6.82 -14.46
C ASN A 393 -16.82 5.37 -14.30
N GLU A 394 -18.05 5.00 -14.71
CA GLU A 394 -18.51 3.61 -14.58
C GLU A 394 -17.66 2.69 -15.46
N ILE A 395 -17.20 1.57 -14.90
CA ILE A 395 -16.47 0.53 -15.63
C ILE A 395 -17.17 -0.82 -15.44
N ILE A 396 -17.43 -1.51 -16.55
CA ILE A 396 -17.95 -2.87 -16.57
C ILE A 396 -17.07 -3.71 -17.48
N ILE A 397 -16.52 -4.79 -16.93
CA ILE A 397 -15.73 -5.77 -17.67
C ILE A 397 -16.46 -7.10 -17.56
N LYS A 398 -16.80 -7.71 -18.69
CA LYS A 398 -17.36 -9.05 -18.72
C LYS A 398 -16.35 -9.98 -19.36
N HIS A 399 -16.17 -11.17 -18.81
CA HIS A 399 -15.38 -12.22 -19.42
C HIS A 399 -15.92 -13.59 -19.02
N GLY A 400 -15.34 -14.66 -19.59
CA GLY A 400 -15.70 -16.03 -19.25
C GLY A 400 -14.50 -16.88 -18.81
N THR A 401 -14.80 -18.07 -18.32
CA THR A 401 -13.86 -19.21 -18.36
C THR A 401 -13.95 -19.89 -19.73
N PRO A 402 -12.83 -20.37 -20.30
CA PRO A 402 -12.85 -21.02 -21.61
C PRO A 402 -13.67 -22.32 -21.57
N ASN A 403 -14.38 -22.61 -22.66
CA ASN A 403 -15.00 -23.92 -22.87
C ASN A 403 -13.89 -24.97 -23.02
N LEU A 404 -13.87 -25.98 -22.15
CA LEU A 404 -12.95 -27.08 -22.33
C LEU A 404 -13.32 -27.91 -23.56
N SER A 405 -12.35 -28.10 -24.44
CA SER A 405 -12.31 -29.16 -25.44
C SER A 405 -11.11 -30.07 -25.16
N GLU A 406 -11.04 -31.25 -25.77
CA GLU A 406 -9.83 -32.10 -25.73
C GLU A 406 -8.56 -31.34 -26.15
N GLN A 407 -8.68 -30.27 -26.95
CA GLN A 407 -7.57 -29.47 -27.45
C GLN A 407 -7.12 -28.36 -26.47
N ASN A 408 -7.97 -27.93 -25.52
CA ASN A 408 -7.73 -26.77 -24.65
C ASN A 408 -7.76 -27.11 -23.14
N GLN A 409 -7.57 -28.38 -22.75
CA GLN A 409 -7.65 -28.81 -21.34
C GLN A 409 -6.61 -28.16 -20.41
N GLY A 410 -5.53 -27.60 -20.95
CA GLY A 410 -4.48 -26.90 -20.20
C GLY A 410 -4.63 -25.38 -20.11
N VAL A 411 -5.66 -24.79 -20.72
CA VAL A 411 -5.81 -23.33 -20.80
C VAL A 411 -6.70 -22.83 -19.66
N GLY A 412 -6.10 -22.09 -18.71
CA GLY A 412 -6.83 -21.37 -17.67
C GLY A 412 -7.53 -20.12 -18.20
N ALA A 413 -8.44 -19.55 -17.41
CA ALA A 413 -9.03 -18.25 -17.72
C ALA A 413 -8.03 -17.16 -17.35
N GLN A 414 -7.70 -16.27 -18.29
CA GLN A 414 -6.82 -15.14 -18.06
C GLN A 414 -7.49 -13.88 -18.57
N LEU A 415 -7.38 -12.81 -17.79
CA LEU A 415 -7.72 -11.46 -18.22
C LEU A 415 -6.71 -10.48 -17.62
N ARG A 416 -6.08 -9.69 -18.47
CA ARG A 416 -5.37 -8.46 -18.11
C ARG A 416 -6.06 -7.27 -18.74
N VAL A 417 -6.28 -6.24 -17.94
CA VAL A 417 -6.82 -4.96 -18.40
C VAL A 417 -5.68 -3.95 -18.35
N LEU A 418 -5.24 -3.52 -19.52
CA LEU A 418 -4.21 -2.51 -19.68
C LEU A 418 -4.84 -1.17 -20.02
N TRP A 419 -4.22 -0.10 -19.56
CA TRP A 419 -4.60 1.28 -19.87
C TRP A 419 -3.38 2.17 -20.08
N SER A 420 -3.57 3.24 -20.86
CA SER A 420 -2.62 4.35 -20.99
C SER A 420 -3.40 5.66 -20.84
N GLY A 421 -2.69 6.74 -20.56
CA GLY A 421 -3.29 8.06 -20.46
C GLY A 421 -2.33 9.15 -20.91
N PRO A 422 -2.74 10.42 -20.80
CA PRO A 422 -1.98 11.53 -21.37
C PRO A 422 -0.52 11.63 -20.91
N ASP A 423 -0.22 11.21 -19.68
CA ASP A 423 1.11 11.36 -19.07
C ASP A 423 1.84 10.04 -18.79
N PHE A 424 1.29 8.91 -19.24
CA PHE A 424 1.86 7.60 -18.96
C PHE A 424 1.63 6.58 -20.06
N ILE A 425 2.61 5.70 -20.22
CA ILE A 425 2.58 4.59 -21.17
C ILE A 425 1.61 3.49 -20.73
N GLU A 426 1.31 2.57 -21.63
CA GLU A 426 0.48 1.39 -21.34
C GLU A 426 0.99 0.59 -20.13
N GLU A 427 0.08 0.32 -19.20
CA GLU A 427 0.33 -0.46 -17.98
C GLU A 427 -0.95 -1.19 -17.54
N PRO A 428 -0.89 -2.14 -16.59
CA PRO A 428 -2.09 -2.71 -15.99
C PRO A 428 -2.88 -1.67 -15.20
N LEU A 429 -4.21 -1.72 -15.29
CA LEU A 429 -5.12 -0.86 -14.55
C LEU A 429 -4.90 -1.04 -13.02
N PRO A 430 -4.41 -0.01 -12.30
CA PRO A 430 -4.00 -0.17 -10.91
C PRO A 430 -5.22 -0.34 -9.97
N PRO A 431 -5.05 -1.02 -8.83
CA PRO A 431 -6.14 -1.21 -7.87
C PRO A 431 -6.54 0.09 -7.16
N THR A 432 -5.63 1.07 -7.10
CA THR A 432 -5.82 2.36 -6.41
C THR A 432 -6.79 3.30 -7.11
N VAL A 433 -7.22 2.96 -8.34
CA VAL A 433 -8.22 3.75 -9.10
C VAL A 433 -9.55 3.01 -9.24
N LEU A 434 -9.72 1.84 -8.60
CA LEU A 434 -10.91 1.01 -8.75
C LEU A 434 -11.77 1.08 -7.48
N TYR A 435 -13.06 1.28 -7.67
CA TYR A 435 -14.04 1.39 -6.58
C TYR A 435 -15.34 0.67 -6.91
N HIS A 436 -16.06 0.18 -5.90
CA HIS A 436 -17.38 -0.42 -6.05
C HIS A 436 -18.34 0.16 -5.02
N THR A 437 -19.63 -0.01 -5.28
CA THR A 437 -20.69 0.26 -4.31
C THR A 437 -20.98 -1.00 -3.52
N HIS A 438 -21.00 -0.90 -2.19
CA HIS A 438 -21.32 -2.04 -1.32
C HIS A 438 -22.83 -2.29 -1.26
N ASP A 439 -23.28 -3.44 -1.75
CA ASP A 439 -24.71 -3.83 -1.80
C ASP A 439 -25.01 -5.10 -0.99
N GLN A 440 -26.30 -5.43 -0.85
CA GLN A 440 -26.76 -6.52 0.00
C GLN A 440 -26.34 -7.91 -0.50
N GLU A 441 -26.27 -8.12 -1.83
CA GLU A 441 -25.85 -9.41 -2.41
C GLU A 441 -24.36 -9.66 -2.18
N LEU A 442 -23.55 -8.61 -2.32
CA LEU A 442 -22.13 -8.64 -2.01
C LEU A 442 -21.92 -8.90 -0.51
N GLU A 443 -22.63 -8.18 0.37
CA GLU A 443 -22.58 -8.39 1.82
C GLU A 443 -22.88 -9.85 2.21
N GLN A 444 -23.94 -10.45 1.67
CA GLN A 444 -24.25 -11.86 1.92
C GLN A 444 -23.15 -12.80 1.44
N SER A 445 -22.55 -12.51 0.29
CA SER A 445 -21.47 -13.32 -0.27
C SER A 445 -20.14 -13.16 0.47
N LEU A 446 -19.90 -12.01 1.10
CA LEU A 446 -18.78 -11.78 2.00
C LEU A 446 -18.99 -12.49 3.35
N LEU A 447 -20.22 -12.50 3.89
CA LEU A 447 -20.55 -13.20 5.14
C LEU A 447 -20.30 -14.72 5.05
N LYS A 448 -20.71 -15.39 3.96
CA LYS A 448 -20.45 -16.83 3.79
C LYS A 448 -18.95 -17.14 3.63
N ARG A 449 -18.17 -16.24 3.01
CA ARG A 449 -16.71 -16.34 2.95
C ARG A 449 -16.06 -16.19 4.30
N GLU A 450 -16.49 -15.22 5.08
CA GLU A 450 -16.03 -15.04 6.46
C GLU A 450 -16.35 -16.27 7.30
N GLY A 451 -17.56 -16.83 7.18
CA GLY A 451 -17.93 -18.08 7.85
C GLY A 451 -17.05 -19.27 7.46
N ARG A 452 -16.72 -19.40 6.17
CA ARG A 452 -15.77 -20.42 5.66
C ARG A 452 -14.37 -20.24 6.26
N GLU A 453 -13.88 -19.00 6.34
CA GLU A 453 -12.59 -18.68 6.97
C GLU A 453 -12.59 -18.95 8.49
N LEU A 454 -13.68 -18.62 9.17
CA LEU A 454 -13.87 -18.92 10.60
C LEU A 454 -13.86 -20.43 10.83
N PHE A 455 -14.54 -21.22 10.00
CA PHE A 455 -14.53 -22.68 10.08
C PHE A 455 -13.10 -23.26 10.00
N GLU A 456 -12.29 -22.74 9.07
CA GLU A 456 -10.87 -23.11 8.94
C GLU A 456 -10.07 -22.68 10.19
N THR A 457 -10.20 -21.42 10.60
CA THR A 457 -9.39 -20.78 11.65
C THR A 457 -9.70 -21.32 13.05
N LEU A 458 -10.97 -21.63 13.33
CA LEU A 458 -11.43 -22.29 14.54
C LEU A 458 -11.19 -23.81 14.51
N ARG A 459 -10.68 -24.34 13.39
CA ARG A 459 -10.32 -25.74 13.21
C ARG A 459 -11.50 -26.68 13.44
N CYS A 460 -12.70 -26.26 13.03
CA CYS A 460 -13.94 -27.03 13.20
C CYS A 460 -13.82 -28.45 12.59
N ALA A 461 -13.08 -28.58 11.49
CA ALA A 461 -12.77 -29.84 10.81
C ALA A 461 -12.00 -30.88 11.66
N ARG A 462 -11.47 -30.49 12.82
CA ARG A 462 -10.82 -31.42 13.78
C ARG A 462 -11.80 -32.29 14.53
N CYS A 463 -12.97 -31.72 14.83
CA CYS A 463 -14.03 -32.41 15.57
C CYS A 463 -15.20 -32.79 14.67
N HIS A 464 -15.43 -32.06 13.58
CA HIS A 464 -16.56 -32.27 12.67
C HIS A 464 -16.10 -32.64 11.27
N ASN A 465 -16.89 -33.43 10.56
CA ASN A 465 -16.74 -33.54 9.11
C ASN A 465 -17.02 -32.19 8.44
N ALA A 466 -16.41 -31.95 7.28
CA ALA A 466 -16.73 -30.77 6.48
C ALA A 466 -18.23 -30.81 6.10
N PRO A 467 -18.91 -29.65 6.06
CA PRO A 467 -20.27 -29.54 5.54
C PRO A 467 -20.40 -30.20 4.15
N GLU A 468 -21.55 -30.80 3.91
CA GLU A 468 -21.92 -31.27 2.57
C GLU A 468 -21.91 -30.08 1.60
N GLY A 469 -21.25 -30.21 0.45
CA GLY A 469 -21.03 -29.06 -0.45
C GLY A 469 -19.58 -28.55 -0.46
N VAL A 470 -18.74 -28.92 0.50
CA VAL A 470 -17.32 -28.52 0.50
C VAL A 470 -16.48 -29.47 -0.36
N HIS A 471 -15.57 -28.91 -1.15
CA HIS A 471 -14.64 -29.67 -1.97
C HIS A 471 -13.61 -30.48 -1.17
N VAL A 472 -13.26 -31.68 -1.67
CA VAL A 472 -12.41 -32.64 -0.95
C VAL A 472 -11.02 -32.10 -0.58
N LYS A 473 -10.42 -31.26 -1.44
CA LYS A 473 -9.11 -30.64 -1.15
C LYS A 473 -9.19 -29.65 0.00
N ASP A 474 -10.30 -28.91 0.13
CA ASP A 474 -10.51 -27.99 1.25
C ASP A 474 -10.73 -28.75 2.55
N ALA A 475 -11.57 -29.78 2.52
CA ALA A 475 -11.77 -30.66 3.67
C ALA A 475 -10.45 -31.30 4.13
N ALA A 476 -9.63 -31.78 3.18
CA ALA A 476 -8.30 -32.34 3.46
C ALA A 476 -7.35 -31.29 4.06
N ARG A 477 -7.32 -30.07 3.51
CA ARG A 477 -6.50 -28.96 4.03
C ARG A 477 -6.93 -28.54 5.43
N TRP A 478 -8.22 -28.37 5.68
CA TRP A 478 -8.74 -27.98 6.99
C TRP A 478 -8.43 -29.02 8.07
N ALA A 479 -8.38 -30.30 7.69
CA ALA A 479 -7.93 -31.39 8.56
C ALA A 479 -6.41 -31.63 8.55
N GLY A 480 -5.68 -31.02 7.60
CA GLY A 480 -4.27 -31.27 7.34
C GLY A 480 -3.32 -30.70 8.39
N ALA A 481 -2.06 -31.13 8.38
CA ALA A 481 -1.06 -30.77 9.39
C ALA A 481 -0.82 -29.24 9.51
N ASN A 482 -0.92 -28.50 8.41
CA ASN A 482 -0.77 -27.04 8.41
C ASN A 482 -1.88 -26.33 9.20
N ASN A 483 -3.05 -26.97 9.39
CA ASN A 483 -4.13 -26.49 10.25
C ASN A 483 -4.20 -27.23 11.59
N ALA A 484 -3.10 -27.86 12.06
CA ALA A 484 -3.01 -28.52 13.38
C ALA A 484 -2.64 -27.53 14.48
N ALA A 485 -3.17 -27.71 15.70
CA ALA A 485 -2.87 -26.81 16.80
C ALA A 485 -1.41 -27.02 17.25
N PRO A 486 -0.80 -26.08 17.99
CA PRO A 486 0.59 -26.23 18.42
C PRO A 486 0.81 -27.55 19.16
N SER A 487 1.89 -28.24 18.81
CA SER A 487 2.29 -29.48 19.48
C SER A 487 2.53 -29.22 20.97
N LEU A 488 2.02 -30.11 21.82
CA LEU A 488 2.31 -30.10 23.26
C LEU A 488 3.55 -30.94 23.61
N LYS A 489 4.32 -31.38 22.61
CA LYS A 489 5.60 -32.04 22.82
C LYS A 489 6.48 -31.20 23.74
N GLY A 490 6.95 -31.79 24.83
CA GLY A 490 7.81 -31.09 25.80
C GLY A 490 7.19 -29.81 26.38
N ALA A 491 5.87 -29.72 26.54
CA ALA A 491 5.20 -28.52 27.05
C ALA A 491 5.77 -28.06 28.40
N GLY A 492 6.05 -28.97 29.33
CA GLY A 492 6.66 -28.64 30.62
C GLY A 492 8.09 -28.12 30.59
N GLN A 493 8.81 -28.30 29.47
CA GLN A 493 10.15 -27.71 29.27
C GLN A 493 10.05 -26.32 28.63
N ARG A 494 8.86 -25.92 28.18
CA ARG A 494 8.64 -24.67 27.44
C ARG A 494 7.82 -23.64 28.18
N PHE A 495 6.83 -24.08 28.94
CA PHE A 495 5.87 -23.20 29.57
C PHE A 495 5.92 -23.30 31.09
N GLN A 496 5.71 -22.17 31.75
CA GLN A 496 5.55 -22.13 33.20
C GLN A 496 4.28 -22.90 33.60
N PRO A 497 4.33 -23.78 34.63
CA PRO A 497 3.15 -24.52 35.09
C PRO A 497 2.00 -23.61 35.53
N THR A 498 2.33 -22.47 36.15
CA THR A 498 1.36 -21.43 36.57
C THR A 498 0.61 -20.86 35.36
N TRP A 499 1.32 -20.59 34.26
CA TRP A 499 0.69 -20.12 33.02
C TRP A 499 -0.13 -21.20 32.33
N LEU A 500 0.34 -22.45 32.29
CA LEU A 500 -0.45 -23.57 31.74
C LEU A 500 -1.79 -23.70 32.47
N LEU A 501 -1.78 -23.59 33.80
CA LEU A 501 -3.00 -23.61 34.61
C LEU A 501 -3.93 -22.44 34.25
N SER A 502 -3.42 -21.20 34.25
CA SER A 502 -4.20 -20.01 33.88
C SER A 502 -4.76 -20.12 32.46
N HIS A 503 -3.97 -20.64 31.52
CA HIS A 503 -4.37 -20.78 30.12
C HIS A 503 -5.43 -21.87 29.91
N LEU A 504 -5.43 -22.94 30.71
CA LEU A 504 -6.48 -23.96 30.66
C LEU A 504 -7.80 -23.47 31.27
N LEU A 505 -7.73 -22.76 32.40
CA LEU A 505 -8.91 -22.25 33.11
C LEU A 505 -9.54 -21.03 32.44
N ALA A 506 -8.72 -20.17 31.88
CA ALA A 506 -9.15 -18.94 31.23
C ALA A 506 -8.22 -18.62 30.04
N PRO A 507 -8.32 -19.37 28.93
CA PRO A 507 -7.56 -19.09 27.71
C PRO A 507 -7.85 -17.69 27.16
N ALA A 508 -9.01 -17.12 27.51
CA ALA A 508 -9.44 -15.77 27.16
C ALA A 508 -8.87 -14.65 28.04
N SER A 509 -8.53 -14.88 29.32
CA SER A 509 -7.95 -13.84 30.21
C SER A 509 -6.42 -13.80 30.16
N SER A 510 -5.79 -14.89 29.71
CA SER A 510 -4.35 -14.96 29.39
C SER A 510 -4.01 -14.35 28.02
N ALA A 511 -5.02 -13.98 27.21
CA ALA A 511 -4.89 -13.22 25.97
C ALA A 511 -5.48 -11.82 26.20
N THR A 512 -4.61 -10.86 26.47
CA THR A 512 -4.89 -9.63 27.20
C THR A 512 -5.37 -8.43 26.37
N ASP A 513 -5.68 -8.63 25.08
CA ASP A 513 -6.02 -7.53 24.16
C ASP A 513 -7.54 -7.24 24.09
N PRO A 514 -7.96 -5.97 24.14
CA PRO A 514 -9.34 -5.55 23.83
C PRO A 514 -9.70 -5.78 22.35
N VAL A 515 -11.01 -5.82 22.10
CA VAL A 515 -11.62 -6.26 20.84
C VAL A 515 -11.73 -5.09 19.87
N SER A 516 -11.05 -5.18 18.74
CA SER A 516 -11.34 -4.33 17.57
C SER A 516 -11.21 -5.14 16.28
N ASP A 517 -12.33 -5.23 15.57
CA ASP A 517 -12.57 -5.52 14.16
C ASP A 517 -11.97 -6.80 13.52
N TRP A 518 -12.86 -7.57 12.88
CA TRP A 518 -12.80 -8.84 12.11
C TRP A 518 -11.77 -9.93 12.52
N SER A 519 -10.53 -9.55 12.86
CA SER A 519 -9.46 -10.33 13.50
C SER A 519 -9.79 -10.86 14.91
N ALA A 520 -11.01 -10.56 15.39
CA ALA A 520 -11.55 -10.91 16.69
C ALA A 520 -11.62 -12.43 16.96
N THR A 521 -11.37 -13.30 15.98
CA THR A 521 -10.88 -14.67 16.25
C THR A 521 -9.42 -14.66 16.73
N LYS A 522 -9.12 -13.85 17.76
CA LYS A 522 -7.84 -13.92 18.49
C LYS A 522 -7.72 -15.25 19.27
N ARG A 523 -8.83 -15.97 19.46
CA ARG A 523 -9.02 -17.13 20.36
C ARG A 523 -9.34 -18.41 19.56
N THR A 524 -8.30 -19.12 19.12
CA THR A 524 -8.49 -20.42 18.44
C THR A 524 -8.50 -21.60 19.42
N MET A 525 -7.98 -21.42 20.64
CA MET A 525 -8.12 -22.40 21.71
C MET A 525 -9.42 -22.11 22.46
N PRO A 526 -10.41 -23.02 22.43
CA PRO A 526 -11.65 -22.83 23.17
C PRO A 526 -11.43 -22.99 24.67
N GLN A 527 -12.30 -22.37 25.47
CA GLN A 527 -12.36 -22.63 26.90
C GLN A 527 -13.03 -23.99 27.15
N LEU A 528 -12.37 -24.82 27.97
CA LEU A 528 -12.80 -26.19 28.31
C LEU A 528 -13.10 -26.38 29.81
N PHE A 529 -12.67 -25.43 30.63
CA PHE A 529 -12.77 -25.45 32.09
C PHE A 529 -13.35 -24.13 32.59
N ASP A 530 -14.16 -24.20 33.66
CA ASP A 530 -14.71 -23.04 34.34
C ASP A 530 -13.92 -22.77 35.63
N ALA A 531 -13.16 -21.68 35.65
CA ALA A 531 -12.32 -21.30 36.79
C ALA A 531 -13.09 -21.13 38.11
N SER A 532 -14.40 -20.86 38.05
CA SER A 532 -15.24 -20.74 39.24
C SER A 532 -15.45 -22.08 39.96
N ARG A 533 -15.31 -23.20 39.25
CA ARG A 533 -15.63 -24.55 39.74
C ARG A 533 -14.41 -25.29 40.31
N PRO A 534 -14.45 -25.77 41.56
CA PRO A 534 -13.35 -26.53 42.16
C PRO A 534 -12.92 -27.76 41.37
N GLU A 535 -13.87 -28.50 40.80
CA GLU A 535 -13.60 -29.72 40.03
C GLU A 535 -12.86 -29.45 38.72
N ASP A 536 -13.15 -28.33 38.07
CA ASP A 536 -12.46 -27.92 36.84
C ASP A 536 -11.06 -27.36 37.16
N ARG A 537 -10.87 -26.69 38.31
CA ARG A 537 -9.54 -26.32 38.82
C ARG A 537 -8.67 -27.54 39.08
N ALA A 538 -9.19 -28.54 39.78
CA ALA A 538 -8.48 -29.80 40.01
C ALA A 538 -8.17 -30.56 38.71
N ALA A 539 -9.12 -30.61 37.76
CA ALA A 539 -8.91 -31.24 36.46
C ALA A 539 -7.83 -30.52 35.62
N ALA A 540 -7.81 -29.19 35.65
CA ALA A 540 -6.76 -28.40 35.01
C ALA A 540 -5.39 -28.65 35.67
N ALA A 541 -5.32 -28.74 37.00
CA ALA A 541 -4.10 -29.08 37.71
C ALA A 541 -3.57 -30.48 37.36
N ASP A 542 -4.47 -31.48 37.25
CA ASP A 542 -4.13 -32.83 36.78
C ASP A 542 -3.53 -32.81 35.35
N LEU A 543 -4.09 -32.02 34.44
CA LEU A 543 -3.56 -31.83 33.08
C LEU A 543 -2.19 -31.15 33.08
N VAL A 544 -1.99 -30.13 33.91
CA VAL A 544 -0.68 -29.49 34.08
C VAL A 544 0.34 -30.52 34.55
N ALA A 545 0.03 -31.30 35.59
CA ALA A 545 0.90 -32.37 36.08
C ALA A 545 1.25 -33.40 34.99
N TYR A 546 0.31 -33.76 34.13
CA TYR A 546 0.57 -34.64 32.99
C TYR A 546 1.53 -34.02 31.96
N LEU A 547 1.34 -32.74 31.62
CA LEU A 547 2.14 -32.02 30.63
C LEU A 547 3.55 -31.66 31.12
N THR A 548 3.75 -31.60 32.44
CA THR A 548 5.03 -31.24 33.08
C THR A 548 5.78 -32.43 33.68
N GLU A 549 5.19 -33.63 33.67
CA GLU A 549 5.83 -34.84 34.20
C GLU A 549 7.20 -35.09 33.53
N GLY A 550 8.23 -35.26 34.36
CA GLY A 550 9.60 -35.51 33.91
C GLY A 550 10.31 -34.31 33.28
N ALA A 551 9.72 -33.11 33.29
CA ALA A 551 10.38 -31.90 32.82
C ALA A 551 11.41 -31.40 33.85
N THR A 552 12.64 -31.20 33.41
CA THR A 552 13.66 -30.47 34.17
C THR A 552 13.67 -29.01 33.72
N ALA A 553 13.68 -28.08 34.68
CA ALA A 553 13.77 -26.66 34.37
C ALA A 553 15.10 -26.36 33.64
N PRO A 554 15.07 -25.69 32.48
CA PRO A 554 16.30 -25.29 31.80
C PRO A 554 17.05 -24.22 32.61
N ALA A 555 18.38 -24.16 32.42
CA ALA A 555 19.24 -23.18 33.07
C ALA A 555 18.88 -21.73 32.65
N ALA A 556 19.03 -20.78 33.57
CA ALA A 556 18.89 -19.35 33.31
C ALA A 556 20.09 -18.81 32.49
N PHE A 557 19.96 -17.62 31.89
CA PHE A 557 21.03 -16.99 31.11
C PHE A 557 22.05 -16.27 32.01
N ASP A 558 23.34 -16.38 31.70
CA ASP A 558 24.45 -15.85 32.55
C ASP A 558 24.81 -14.36 32.32
N LYS A 559 24.11 -13.60 31.45
CA LYS A 559 24.48 -12.20 31.09
C LYS A 559 23.27 -11.31 30.74
N GLU A 560 22.48 -10.93 31.73
CA GLU A 560 21.12 -10.43 31.51
C GLU A 560 21.00 -8.96 31.04
N GLU A 561 21.86 -8.03 31.47
CA GLU A 561 21.64 -6.60 31.22
C GLU A 561 22.07 -6.12 29.82
N GLN A 562 23.28 -6.47 29.36
CA GLN A 562 23.77 -6.11 28.01
C GLN A 562 22.92 -6.73 26.88
N LEU A 563 22.31 -7.89 27.14
CA LEU A 563 21.42 -8.55 26.19
C LEU A 563 20.08 -7.81 26.04
N VAL A 564 19.60 -7.11 27.07
CA VAL A 564 18.33 -6.39 27.02
C VAL A 564 18.42 -5.19 26.08
N ASP A 565 19.47 -4.37 26.18
CA ASP A 565 19.63 -3.20 25.31
C ASP A 565 19.79 -3.62 23.85
N ARG A 566 20.59 -4.66 23.60
CA ARG A 566 20.69 -5.27 22.27
C ARG A 566 19.34 -5.79 21.79
N GLY A 567 18.56 -6.39 22.68
CA GLY A 567 17.20 -6.85 22.43
C GLY A 567 16.27 -5.71 22.02
N ARG A 568 16.35 -4.53 22.68
CA ARG A 568 15.54 -3.34 22.33
C ARG A 568 15.83 -2.86 20.92
N THR A 569 17.10 -2.70 20.59
CA THR A 569 17.52 -2.31 19.23
C THR A 569 17.05 -3.33 18.19
N LEU A 570 17.19 -4.64 18.46
CA LEU A 570 16.72 -5.68 17.54
C LEU A 570 15.20 -5.69 17.38
N PHE A 571 14.45 -5.44 18.46
CA PHE A 571 12.99 -5.39 18.43
C PHE A 571 12.48 -4.26 17.52
N GLU A 572 13.17 -3.12 17.53
CA GLU A 572 12.94 -2.01 16.61
C GLU A 572 13.39 -2.34 15.18
N ASP A 573 14.66 -2.72 15.00
CA ASP A 573 15.29 -2.93 13.69
C ASP A 573 14.57 -4.01 12.87
N LEU A 574 14.08 -5.07 13.52
CA LEU A 574 13.34 -6.16 12.86
C LEU A 574 11.86 -5.83 12.64
N GLY A 575 11.37 -4.69 13.16
CA GLY A 575 9.97 -4.27 13.04
C GLY A 575 9.01 -5.08 13.91
N CYS A 576 9.48 -5.64 15.03
CA CYS A 576 8.60 -6.36 15.96
C CYS A 576 7.48 -5.46 16.48
N LEU A 577 7.75 -4.15 16.66
CA LEU A 577 6.76 -3.14 17.04
C LEU A 577 5.55 -3.06 16.09
N SER A 578 5.72 -3.39 14.81
CA SER A 578 4.63 -3.34 13.82
C SER A 578 3.51 -4.35 14.11
N CYS A 579 3.82 -5.45 14.79
CA CYS A 579 2.83 -6.48 15.15
C CYS A 579 2.66 -6.63 16.66
N HIS A 580 3.63 -6.18 17.47
CA HIS A 580 3.66 -6.39 18.91
C HIS A 580 3.80 -5.09 19.68
N THR A 581 3.18 -5.03 20.86
CA THR A 581 3.41 -3.97 21.86
C THR A 581 3.96 -4.58 23.14
N LEU A 582 4.88 -3.86 23.79
CA LEU A 582 5.32 -4.16 25.16
C LEU A 582 4.47 -3.45 26.21
N ASN A 583 3.66 -2.46 25.80
CA ASN A 583 2.75 -1.71 26.67
C ASN A 583 1.31 -2.12 26.36
N ARG A 584 0.71 -2.95 27.22
CA ARG A 584 -0.68 -3.38 27.06
C ARG A 584 -1.69 -2.22 27.06
N GLN A 585 -1.44 -1.18 27.85
CA GLN A 585 -2.39 -0.07 28.00
C GLN A 585 -2.63 0.68 26.70
N SER A 586 -1.65 0.67 25.76
CA SER A 586 -1.82 1.30 24.45
C SER A 586 -2.95 0.67 23.64
N LEU A 587 -3.25 -0.62 23.85
CA LEU A 587 -4.32 -1.32 23.15
C LEU A 587 -5.72 -1.00 23.71
N VAL A 588 -5.82 -0.49 24.94
CA VAL A 588 -7.11 -0.27 25.64
C VAL A 588 -7.61 1.15 25.44
N ASP A 589 -6.80 2.16 25.74
CA ASP A 589 -7.22 3.56 25.77
C ASP A 589 -6.22 4.49 25.04
N GLY A 590 -5.54 3.99 24.00
CA GLY A 590 -4.48 4.71 23.26
C GLY A 590 -4.75 4.89 21.76
N PRO A 591 -3.88 5.62 21.04
CA PRO A 591 -3.96 5.80 19.58
C PRO A 591 -3.82 4.48 18.78
N GLU A 592 -3.47 3.38 19.46
CA GLU A 592 -3.24 2.05 18.92
C GLU A 592 -4.49 1.15 18.84
N VAL A 593 -5.62 1.61 19.40
CA VAL A 593 -6.91 0.88 19.31
C VAL A 593 -7.27 0.70 17.83
N GLY A 594 -7.53 -0.55 17.41
CA GLY A 594 -7.81 -0.85 15.99
C GLY A 594 -6.62 -1.30 15.15
N ARG A 595 -5.36 -1.15 15.62
CA ARG A 595 -4.15 -1.45 14.82
C ARG A 595 -3.74 -2.93 14.76
N ASN A 596 -4.58 -3.84 15.29
CA ASN A 596 -4.39 -5.31 15.28
C ASN A 596 -3.00 -5.81 15.80
N ARG A 597 -2.36 -5.05 16.70
CA ARG A 597 -1.14 -5.46 17.40
C ARG A 597 -1.46 -6.45 18.55
N LYS A 598 -0.45 -7.21 18.97
CA LYS A 598 -0.52 -8.20 20.05
C LYS A 598 0.35 -7.81 21.23
N SER A 599 -0.21 -7.75 22.43
CA SER A 599 0.60 -7.55 23.63
C SER A 599 1.59 -8.70 23.87
N LEU A 600 2.81 -8.38 24.30
CA LEU A 600 3.82 -9.33 24.76
C LEU A 600 4.05 -9.28 26.28
N ASP A 601 3.26 -8.52 27.04
CA ASP A 601 3.36 -8.39 28.51
C ASP A 601 3.25 -9.73 29.27
N HIS A 602 2.60 -10.73 28.68
CA HIS A 602 2.44 -12.08 29.24
C HIS A 602 3.61 -13.03 28.93
N VAL A 603 4.61 -12.63 28.12
CA VAL A 603 5.67 -13.55 27.66
C VAL A 603 6.51 -14.08 28.82
N LYS A 604 6.86 -13.21 29.78
CA LYS A 604 7.61 -13.55 31.00
C LYS A 604 6.92 -14.62 31.83
N THR A 605 5.60 -14.55 31.95
CA THR A 605 4.83 -15.53 32.73
C THR A 605 4.56 -16.80 31.93
N LYS A 606 4.58 -16.73 30.60
CA LYS A 606 4.31 -17.87 29.71
C LYS A 606 5.50 -18.80 29.52
N PHE A 607 6.63 -18.28 29.08
CA PHE A 607 7.75 -19.11 28.61
C PHE A 607 8.80 -19.34 29.69
N LEU A 608 9.44 -20.51 29.63
CA LEU A 608 10.73 -20.74 30.28
C LEU A 608 11.84 -20.10 29.42
N PRO A 609 12.92 -19.55 30.01
CA PRO A 609 13.86 -18.67 29.30
C PRO A 609 14.46 -19.24 28.01
N THR A 610 14.99 -20.47 28.02
CA THR A 610 15.59 -21.07 26.81
C THR A 610 14.56 -21.46 25.75
N ALA A 611 13.31 -21.72 26.16
CA ALA A 611 12.25 -22.12 25.25
C ALA A 611 11.74 -20.96 24.40
N LEU A 612 11.77 -19.73 24.92
CA LEU A 612 11.44 -18.54 24.15
C LEU A 612 12.46 -18.34 23.03
N ARG A 613 13.76 -18.41 23.33
CA ARG A 613 14.83 -18.39 22.33
C ARG A 613 14.59 -19.42 21.23
N ASP A 614 14.34 -20.67 21.59
CA ASP A 614 14.16 -21.76 20.61
C ASP A 614 12.92 -21.53 19.74
N PHE A 615 11.83 -21.02 20.32
CA PHE A 615 10.65 -20.60 19.56
C PHE A 615 10.94 -19.46 18.58
N LEU A 616 11.68 -18.43 19.02
CA LEU A 616 12.03 -17.29 18.17
C LEU A 616 12.94 -17.71 16.99
N LYS A 617 13.83 -18.69 17.20
CA LYS A 617 14.69 -19.24 16.12
C LYS A 617 13.93 -20.13 15.14
N ALA A 618 12.94 -20.88 15.60
CA ALA A 618 12.21 -21.82 14.76
C ALA A 618 10.70 -21.86 15.09
N PRO A 619 9.94 -20.79 14.79
CA PRO A 619 8.52 -20.70 15.15
C PRO A 619 7.66 -21.84 14.57
N THR A 620 8.07 -22.39 13.42
CA THR A 620 7.37 -23.45 12.68
C THR A 620 7.62 -24.85 13.24
N ALA A 621 8.64 -25.05 14.08
CA ALA A 621 9.08 -26.38 14.53
C ALA A 621 8.00 -27.18 15.28
N LEU A 622 7.13 -26.49 16.01
CA LEU A 622 6.03 -27.10 16.79
C LEU A 622 4.65 -26.71 16.26
N HIS A 623 4.58 -25.84 15.25
CA HIS A 623 3.36 -25.43 14.58
C HIS A 623 3.66 -24.93 13.17
N ALA A 624 3.57 -25.82 12.17
CA ALA A 624 3.90 -25.50 10.77
C ALA A 624 3.11 -24.28 10.23
N GLY A 625 1.83 -24.19 10.56
CA GLY A 625 0.95 -23.06 10.17
C GLY A 625 0.99 -21.85 11.11
N THR A 626 2.02 -21.68 11.93
CA THR A 626 2.13 -20.50 12.82
C THR A 626 2.05 -19.19 12.04
N ARG A 627 1.50 -18.15 12.68
CA ARG A 627 1.52 -16.78 12.16
C ARG A 627 2.80 -16.03 12.50
N MET A 628 3.52 -16.46 13.54
CA MET A 628 4.83 -15.88 13.88
C MET A 628 5.83 -16.32 12.82
N PRO A 629 6.40 -15.39 12.04
CA PRO A 629 7.26 -15.77 10.94
C PRO A 629 8.70 -16.00 11.40
N ASP A 630 9.47 -16.71 10.59
CA ASP A 630 10.87 -17.03 10.87
C ASP A 630 11.79 -15.93 10.33
N PHE A 631 12.41 -15.15 11.22
CA PHE A 631 13.35 -14.07 10.89
C PHE A 631 14.78 -14.55 10.62
N LYS A 632 15.02 -15.87 10.66
CA LYS A 632 16.36 -16.48 10.59
C LYS A 632 17.32 -15.88 11.62
N LEU A 633 16.86 -15.83 12.87
CA LEU A 633 17.63 -15.26 13.97
C LEU A 633 18.85 -16.12 14.27
N THR A 634 19.98 -15.46 14.50
CA THR A 634 21.15 -16.10 15.12
C THR A 634 20.89 -16.42 16.60
N ASP A 635 21.73 -17.25 17.21
CA ASP A 635 21.64 -17.53 18.65
C ASP A 635 21.74 -16.25 19.49
N ASP A 636 22.67 -15.36 19.17
CA ASP A 636 22.86 -14.11 19.90
C ASP A 636 21.64 -13.18 19.80
N GLU A 637 21.05 -13.07 18.61
CA GLU A 637 19.84 -12.27 18.40
C GLU A 637 18.64 -12.83 19.15
N ALA A 638 18.44 -14.15 19.09
CA ALA A 638 17.36 -14.81 19.80
C ALA A 638 17.54 -14.72 21.32
N ASN A 639 18.77 -14.82 21.83
CA ASN A 639 19.10 -14.62 23.24
C ASN A 639 18.79 -13.20 23.69
N ALA A 640 19.20 -12.18 22.92
CA ALA A 640 18.96 -10.77 23.22
C ALA A 640 17.46 -10.43 23.26
N LEU A 641 16.70 -10.88 22.26
CA LEU A 641 15.24 -10.71 22.22
C LEU A 641 14.56 -11.47 23.38
N SER A 642 15.02 -12.68 23.69
CA SER A 642 14.48 -13.44 24.81
C SER A 642 14.71 -12.71 26.14
N ALA A 643 15.93 -12.19 26.37
CA ALA A 643 16.27 -11.45 27.59
C ALA A 643 15.40 -10.19 27.76
N LEU A 644 15.19 -9.42 26.68
CA LEU A 644 14.27 -8.28 26.69
C LEU A 644 12.87 -8.68 27.13
N LEU A 645 12.29 -9.70 26.47
CA LEU A 645 10.90 -10.11 26.68
C LEU A 645 10.66 -10.77 28.05
N THR A 646 11.69 -11.37 28.66
CA THR A 646 11.60 -11.90 30.02
C THR A 646 11.84 -10.86 31.12
N LYS A 647 12.46 -9.72 30.78
CA LYS A 647 12.66 -8.60 31.71
C LYS A 647 11.50 -7.60 31.71
N ALA A 648 10.72 -7.54 30.63
CA ALA A 648 9.54 -6.66 30.53
C ALA A 648 8.55 -6.87 31.70
N ASP A 649 7.95 -5.78 32.17
CA ASP A 649 6.96 -5.82 33.25
C ASP A 649 5.72 -6.61 32.80
N SER A 650 5.29 -7.56 33.64
CA SER A 650 4.08 -8.33 33.42
C SER A 650 2.97 -7.78 34.29
N THR A 651 1.85 -7.42 33.67
CA THR A 651 0.61 -7.07 34.39
C THR A 651 -0.25 -8.29 34.75
N VAL A 652 0.17 -9.48 34.32
CA VAL A 652 -0.55 -10.74 34.51
C VAL A 652 -0.07 -11.43 35.78
N GLU A 653 -0.97 -11.66 36.73
CA GLU A 653 -0.70 -12.46 37.93
C GLU A 653 -0.59 -13.96 37.59
N ALA A 654 0.39 -14.64 38.19
CA ALA A 654 0.56 -16.08 38.04
C ALA A 654 -0.46 -16.82 38.92
N ALA A 655 -1.15 -17.83 38.37
CA ALA A 655 -2.03 -18.68 39.17
C ALA A 655 -1.23 -19.58 40.12
N ASN A 656 -1.77 -19.85 41.31
CA ASN A 656 -1.21 -20.83 42.23
C ASN A 656 -1.43 -22.25 41.68
N VAL A 657 -0.36 -23.02 41.52
CA VAL A 657 -0.43 -24.40 41.02
C VAL A 657 -0.82 -25.33 42.17
N GLU A 658 -2.02 -25.89 42.09
CA GLU A 658 -2.46 -26.98 42.99
C GLU A 658 -1.73 -28.30 42.64
N ASN A 659 -1.64 -29.22 43.61
CA ASN A 659 -1.03 -30.54 43.38
C ASN A 659 -1.95 -31.41 42.49
N GLY A 660 -1.58 -31.60 41.22
CA GLY A 660 -2.25 -32.49 40.28
C GLY A 660 -1.70 -33.91 40.24
N ASN A 661 -2.40 -34.81 39.56
CA ASN A 661 -2.01 -36.20 39.30
C ASN A 661 -1.87 -36.44 37.78
N ALA A 662 -0.65 -36.74 37.34
CA ALA A 662 -0.32 -36.94 35.93
C ALA A 662 -1.09 -38.09 35.26
N ALA A 663 -1.37 -39.19 35.97
CA ALA A 663 -2.13 -40.32 35.43
C ALA A 663 -3.61 -39.96 35.18
N ARG A 664 -4.22 -39.14 36.06
CA ARG A 664 -5.56 -38.59 35.81
C ARG A 664 -5.53 -37.56 34.68
N GLY A 665 -4.51 -36.71 34.63
CA GLY A 665 -4.31 -35.75 33.54
C GLY A 665 -4.22 -36.42 32.17
N ALA A 666 -3.50 -37.53 32.06
CA ALA A 666 -3.40 -38.32 30.82
C ALA A 666 -4.78 -38.80 30.32
N LYS A 667 -5.65 -39.24 31.23
CA LYS A 667 -7.03 -39.64 30.90
C LYS A 667 -7.89 -38.44 30.51
N LEU A 668 -7.75 -37.32 31.24
CA LEU A 668 -8.46 -36.07 30.95
C LEU A 668 -8.09 -35.50 29.58
N PHE A 669 -6.85 -35.65 29.13
CA PHE A 669 -6.39 -35.18 27.82
C PHE A 669 -7.21 -35.79 26.68
N GLN A 670 -7.59 -37.06 26.80
CA GLN A 670 -8.45 -37.74 25.84
C GLN A 670 -9.92 -37.40 26.07
N SER A 671 -10.42 -37.53 27.30
CA SER A 671 -11.84 -37.38 27.60
C SER A 671 -12.37 -35.94 27.47
N ARG A 672 -11.52 -34.92 27.63
CA ARG A 672 -11.84 -33.50 27.38
C ARG A 672 -11.56 -33.07 25.94
N GLY A 673 -11.17 -33.98 25.05
CA GLY A 673 -11.03 -33.73 23.61
C GLY A 673 -9.77 -32.94 23.21
N CYS A 674 -8.77 -32.79 24.09
CA CYS A 674 -7.53 -32.09 23.77
C CYS A 674 -6.80 -32.74 22.58
N ALA A 675 -6.86 -34.07 22.50
CA ALA A 675 -6.33 -34.89 21.43
C ALA A 675 -6.93 -34.59 20.03
N ALA A 676 -8.11 -33.96 19.94
CA ALA A 676 -8.70 -33.59 18.64
C ALA A 676 -7.83 -32.56 17.89
N CYS A 677 -7.15 -31.69 18.63
CA CYS A 677 -6.39 -30.57 18.06
C CYS A 677 -4.88 -30.67 18.32
N HIS A 678 -4.48 -31.19 19.49
CA HIS A 678 -3.09 -31.22 19.94
C HIS A 678 -2.50 -32.63 19.89
N SER A 679 -1.24 -32.73 19.47
CA SER A 679 -0.42 -33.91 19.80
C SER A 679 -0.19 -33.98 21.31
N ASN A 680 0.01 -35.18 21.85
CA ASN A 680 0.30 -35.35 23.27
C ASN A 680 1.70 -34.82 23.67
N ARG A 681 2.09 -34.99 24.94
CA ARG A 681 3.38 -34.52 25.49
C ARG A 681 4.63 -35.14 24.84
N ASN A 682 4.48 -36.28 24.17
CA ASN A 682 5.55 -36.95 23.42
C ASN A 682 5.59 -36.51 21.95
N GLY A 683 4.59 -35.76 21.50
CA GLY A 683 4.42 -35.37 20.10
C GLY A 683 3.61 -36.34 19.26
N GLU A 684 2.96 -37.34 19.88
CA GLU A 684 2.14 -38.32 19.18
C GLU A 684 0.73 -37.75 18.95
N SER A 685 0.26 -37.84 17.72
CA SER A 685 -1.14 -37.56 17.39
C SER A 685 -1.99 -38.77 17.79
N ILE A 686 -3.06 -38.52 18.53
CA ILE A 686 -4.03 -39.55 18.92
C ILE A 686 -5.24 -39.36 18.01
N GLU A 687 -5.71 -40.45 17.40
CA GLU A 687 -6.94 -40.38 16.61
C GLU A 687 -8.12 -39.97 17.49
N HIS A 688 -8.84 -38.95 17.03
CA HIS A 688 -10.05 -38.49 17.67
C HIS A 688 -11.23 -38.70 16.73
N PRO A 689 -12.34 -39.33 17.19
CA PRO A 689 -13.50 -39.56 16.35
C PRO A 689 -14.10 -38.22 15.91
N ARG A 690 -14.38 -38.11 14.60
CA ARG A 690 -15.11 -36.96 14.06
C ARG A 690 -16.61 -37.15 14.24
N ARG A 691 -17.27 -36.06 14.55
CA ARG A 691 -18.71 -35.91 14.62
C ARG A 691 -19.26 -35.60 13.21
N PRO A 692 -20.57 -35.82 13.00
CA PRO A 692 -21.24 -35.37 11.78
C PRO A 692 -21.00 -33.88 11.50
N ALA A 693 -21.14 -33.50 10.23
CA ALA A 693 -20.98 -32.12 9.81
C ALA A 693 -22.01 -31.20 10.52
N LEU A 694 -21.58 -29.98 10.81
CA LEU A 694 -22.47 -28.95 11.35
C LEU A 694 -23.35 -28.39 10.23
N THR A 695 -24.59 -28.07 10.57
CA THR A 695 -25.58 -27.43 9.69
C THR A 695 -26.10 -26.14 10.34
N PHE A 696 -26.90 -25.37 9.60
CA PHE A 696 -27.52 -24.16 10.13
C PHE A 696 -28.44 -24.43 11.35
N ARG A 697 -28.93 -25.67 11.53
CA ARG A 697 -29.84 -26.06 12.63
C ARG A 697 -29.13 -26.19 13.99
N GLU A 698 -27.81 -26.27 13.98
CA GLU A 698 -26.98 -26.31 15.18
C GLU A 698 -26.61 -24.91 15.68
N ILE A 699 -26.96 -23.84 14.95
CA ILE A 699 -26.78 -22.46 15.44
C ILE A 699 -27.54 -22.27 16.76
N GLY A 700 -26.88 -21.67 17.75
CA GLY A 700 -27.41 -21.52 19.10
C GLY A 700 -27.23 -22.75 19.99
N LYS A 701 -26.60 -23.83 19.52
CA LYS A 701 -26.34 -25.06 20.29
C LYS A 701 -24.85 -25.37 20.41
N GLY A 702 -24.47 -26.10 21.46
CA GLY A 702 -23.09 -26.58 21.66
C GLY A 702 -22.07 -25.43 21.61
N CYS A 703 -21.04 -25.56 20.78
CA CYS A 703 -20.00 -24.55 20.57
C CYS A 703 -20.50 -23.25 19.93
N LEU A 704 -21.69 -23.26 19.33
CA LEU A 704 -22.33 -22.14 18.65
C LEU A 704 -23.47 -21.52 19.47
N ALA A 705 -23.63 -21.92 20.73
CA ALA A 705 -24.57 -21.32 21.69
C ALA A 705 -23.99 -20.04 22.33
N GLU A 706 -24.83 -19.07 22.65
CA GLU A 706 -24.42 -17.82 23.33
C GLU A 706 -23.67 -18.13 24.63
N THR A 707 -24.21 -19.09 25.39
CA THR A 707 -23.56 -19.72 26.55
C THR A 707 -23.42 -21.22 26.30
N THR A 708 -22.22 -21.75 26.53
CA THR A 708 -21.90 -23.16 26.27
C THR A 708 -21.91 -23.98 27.56
N SER A 709 -22.42 -25.21 27.52
CA SER A 709 -22.27 -26.17 28.62
C SER A 709 -20.84 -26.73 28.70
N ASN A 710 -20.39 -27.21 29.87
CA ASN A 710 -19.07 -27.86 30.06
C ASN A 710 -18.81 -29.09 29.16
N ALA A 711 -19.84 -29.63 28.48
CA ALA A 711 -19.71 -30.75 27.55
C ALA A 711 -19.24 -30.36 26.13
N ALA A 712 -19.21 -29.06 25.80
CA ALA A 712 -18.81 -28.56 24.49
C ALA A 712 -17.73 -27.46 24.63
N PRO A 713 -16.71 -27.43 23.75
CA PRO A 713 -15.73 -26.35 23.76
C PRO A 713 -16.37 -24.97 23.57
N ALA A 714 -15.98 -24.01 24.42
CA ALA A 714 -16.51 -22.66 24.40
C ALA A 714 -15.62 -21.72 23.57
N TYR A 715 -16.08 -21.32 22.39
CA TYR A 715 -15.43 -20.27 21.60
C TYR A 715 -16.05 -18.92 21.93
N SER A 716 -15.23 -17.87 22.07
CA SER A 716 -15.75 -16.51 22.25
C SER A 716 -16.09 -15.88 20.90
N LEU A 717 -17.17 -16.36 20.29
CA LEU A 717 -17.67 -15.84 19.02
C LEU A 717 -18.53 -14.61 19.24
N THR A 718 -18.31 -13.56 18.44
CA THR A 718 -19.22 -12.41 18.37
C THR A 718 -20.52 -12.78 17.65
N ASP A 719 -21.56 -11.98 17.79
CA ASP A 719 -22.83 -12.20 17.07
C ASP A 719 -22.63 -12.16 15.54
N HIS A 720 -21.77 -11.26 15.06
CA HIS A 720 -21.38 -11.20 13.65
C HIS A 720 -20.71 -12.50 13.19
N GLN A 721 -19.77 -13.06 13.96
CA GLN A 721 -19.11 -14.31 13.63
C GLN A 721 -20.06 -15.51 13.65
N ARG A 722 -21.01 -15.55 14.60
CA ARG A 722 -22.06 -16.58 14.62
C ARG A 722 -22.95 -16.46 13.39
N LYS A 723 -23.31 -15.24 12.99
CA LYS A 723 -24.07 -14.97 11.76
C LYS A 723 -23.29 -15.42 10.52
N ALA A 724 -22.02 -15.08 10.40
CA ALA A 724 -21.18 -15.49 9.28
C ALA A 724 -21.09 -17.02 9.16
N LEU A 725 -20.87 -17.72 10.28
CA LEU A 725 -20.90 -19.19 10.33
C LEU A 725 -22.27 -19.76 9.94
N ALA A 726 -23.37 -19.14 10.38
CA ALA A 726 -24.71 -19.57 10.01
C ALA A 726 -24.94 -19.49 8.50
N VAL A 727 -24.59 -18.35 7.88
CA VAL A 727 -24.72 -18.14 6.43
C VAL A 727 -23.84 -19.12 5.67
N PHE A 728 -22.63 -19.41 6.15
CA PHE A 728 -21.76 -20.43 5.57
C PHE A 728 -22.35 -21.84 5.68
N PHE A 729 -22.96 -22.24 6.80
CA PHE A 729 -23.57 -23.57 6.90
C PHE A 729 -24.85 -23.73 6.08
N GLU A 730 -25.54 -22.63 5.80
CA GLU A 730 -26.65 -22.61 4.85
C GLU A 730 -26.16 -22.72 3.40
N HIS A 731 -24.99 -22.14 3.10
CA HIS A 731 -24.38 -22.10 1.77
C HIS A 731 -22.89 -22.51 1.82
N PRO A 732 -22.56 -23.79 2.05
CA PRO A 732 -21.19 -24.23 2.33
C PRO A 732 -20.25 -24.26 1.11
N GLY A 733 -20.80 -24.16 -0.11
CA GLY A 733 -20.04 -24.22 -1.37
C GLY A 733 -20.60 -25.30 -2.30
N VAL A 734 -19.85 -25.59 -3.37
CA VAL A 734 -20.14 -26.72 -4.25
C VAL A 734 -19.02 -27.77 -4.23
N PRO A 735 -19.33 -29.09 -4.20
CA PRO A 735 -18.34 -30.15 -3.93
C PRO A 735 -17.19 -30.26 -4.93
N GLU A 736 -17.34 -29.71 -6.15
CA GLU A 736 -16.35 -29.78 -7.24
C GLU A 736 -15.50 -28.50 -7.37
N SER A 737 -15.73 -27.49 -6.52
CA SER A 737 -15.03 -26.21 -6.62
C SER A 737 -13.84 -26.10 -5.65
N PRO A 738 -12.58 -26.06 -6.13
CA PRO A 738 -11.45 -25.72 -5.28
C PRO A 738 -11.42 -24.21 -4.97
N GLU A 739 -10.75 -23.83 -3.88
CA GLU A 739 -10.55 -22.42 -3.54
C GLU A 739 -9.80 -21.65 -4.64
N SER A 740 -10.29 -20.45 -4.92
CA SER A 740 -9.69 -19.50 -5.85
C SER A 740 -8.33 -18.99 -5.33
N LEU A 741 -7.25 -19.16 -6.10
CA LEU A 741 -5.90 -18.69 -5.71
C LEU A 741 -5.84 -17.16 -5.48
N PRO A 742 -6.44 -16.30 -6.35
CA PRO A 742 -6.52 -14.87 -6.09
C PRO A 742 -7.20 -14.52 -4.76
N GLU A 743 -8.31 -15.19 -4.44
CA GLU A 743 -9.05 -15.01 -3.18
C GLU A 743 -8.19 -15.46 -1.98
N ARG A 744 -7.53 -16.61 -2.11
CA ARG A 744 -6.68 -17.14 -1.04
C ARG A 744 -5.47 -16.25 -0.75
N ALA A 745 -4.85 -15.68 -1.76
CA ALA A 745 -3.77 -14.70 -1.59
C ALA A 745 -4.24 -13.51 -0.74
N GLU A 746 -5.45 -13.01 -1.00
CA GLU A 746 -6.03 -11.90 -0.25
C GLU A 746 -6.26 -12.26 1.22
N THR A 747 -6.86 -13.43 1.47
CA THR A 747 -7.02 -13.97 2.83
C THR A 747 -5.67 -14.10 3.55
N LEU A 748 -4.63 -14.60 2.89
CA LEU A 748 -3.32 -14.81 3.50
C LEU A 748 -2.59 -13.50 3.80
N ILE A 749 -2.63 -12.50 2.91
CA ILE A 749 -2.08 -11.16 3.18
C ILE A 749 -2.69 -10.58 4.47
N ARG A 750 -4.01 -10.75 4.61
CA ARG A 750 -4.76 -10.28 5.79
C ARG A 750 -4.43 -11.09 7.04
N ARG A 751 -4.44 -12.43 6.98
CA ARG A 751 -4.19 -13.34 8.11
C ARG A 751 -2.76 -13.29 8.64
N LEU A 752 -1.79 -13.08 7.75
CA LEU A 752 -0.38 -12.92 8.08
C LEU A 752 0.00 -11.46 8.40
N ASN A 753 -0.98 -10.55 8.33
CA ASN A 753 -0.83 -9.14 8.67
C ASN A 753 0.29 -8.43 7.89
N CYS A 754 0.46 -8.74 6.59
CA CYS A 754 1.57 -8.23 5.80
C CYS A 754 1.57 -6.69 5.71
N VAL A 755 0.38 -6.07 5.83
CA VAL A 755 0.19 -4.62 5.79
C VAL A 755 0.76 -3.90 7.02
N ALA A 756 0.99 -4.62 8.13
CA ALA A 756 1.67 -4.05 9.29
C ALA A 756 3.07 -3.53 8.96
N CYS A 757 3.78 -4.19 8.02
CA CYS A 757 5.12 -3.80 7.58
C CYS A 757 5.14 -3.17 6.18
N HIS A 758 4.25 -3.58 5.28
CA HIS A 758 4.27 -3.17 3.88
C HIS A 758 3.01 -2.41 3.48
N THR A 759 3.16 -1.25 2.83
CA THR A 759 2.03 -0.62 2.14
C THR A 759 1.54 -1.51 0.98
N ARG A 760 0.23 -1.62 0.81
CA ARG A 760 -0.41 -2.34 -0.31
C ARG A 760 -1.65 -1.57 -0.76
N ASP A 761 -1.67 -1.17 -2.02
CA ASP A 761 -2.74 -0.36 -2.61
C ASP A 761 -2.92 0.95 -1.84
N THR A 762 -4.12 1.21 -1.32
CA THR A 762 -4.45 2.36 -0.46
C THR A 762 -4.22 2.08 1.03
N GLN A 763 -3.76 0.88 1.41
CA GLN A 763 -3.52 0.52 2.81
C GLN A 763 -2.08 0.86 3.20
N THR A 764 -1.91 1.92 3.98
CA THR A 764 -0.62 2.40 4.47
C THR A 764 -0.14 1.58 5.67
N SER A 765 1.14 1.19 5.68
CA SER A 765 1.74 0.52 6.84
C SER A 765 1.94 1.52 8.00
N PRO A 766 1.51 1.19 9.24
CA PRO A 766 1.74 2.05 10.41
C PRO A 766 3.19 1.99 10.93
N ARG A 767 4.06 1.16 10.32
CA ARG A 767 5.41 0.88 10.84
C ARG A 767 6.25 2.12 11.11
N ALA A 768 6.21 3.10 10.21
CA ALA A 768 7.05 4.29 10.33
C ALA A 768 6.65 5.14 11.55
N GLU A 769 5.34 5.32 11.73
CA GLU A 769 4.76 6.01 12.89
C GLU A 769 5.12 5.26 14.18
N LEU A 770 4.84 3.96 14.26
CA LEU A 770 5.07 3.14 15.44
C LEU A 770 6.54 3.11 15.88
N ILE A 771 7.48 2.97 14.94
CA ILE A 771 8.91 2.97 15.27
C ILE A 771 9.38 4.37 15.69
N THR A 772 8.82 5.43 15.12
CA THR A 772 9.16 6.80 15.53
C THR A 772 8.64 7.11 16.93
N GLU A 773 7.46 6.62 17.29
CA GLU A 773 6.81 6.92 18.57
C GLU A 773 7.25 5.98 19.71
N GLU A 774 7.40 4.69 19.44
CA GLU A 774 7.69 3.66 20.46
C GLU A 774 9.11 3.06 20.34
N GLY A 775 9.85 3.37 19.27
CA GLY A 775 11.21 2.88 19.06
C GLY A 775 12.21 3.52 20.00
N GLU A 776 13.30 2.79 20.25
CA GLU A 776 14.44 3.25 21.06
C GLU A 776 15.12 4.46 20.44
N THR A 777 15.22 4.50 19.10
CA THR A 777 15.89 5.62 18.41
C THR A 777 15.00 6.85 18.22
N GLY A 778 13.68 6.67 18.21
CA GLY A 778 12.71 7.70 17.84
C GLY A 778 12.86 8.22 16.39
N LEU A 779 13.55 7.46 15.53
CA LEU A 779 13.80 7.84 14.13
C LEU A 779 12.89 7.04 13.19
N ALA A 780 12.38 7.71 12.16
CA ALA A 780 11.64 7.04 11.12
C ALA A 780 12.52 5.96 10.45
N PRO A 781 12.04 4.72 10.32
CA PRO A 781 12.81 3.62 9.76
C PRO A 781 12.88 3.73 8.23
N GLU A 782 13.75 2.91 7.61
CA GLU A 782 13.82 2.83 6.16
C GLU A 782 12.49 2.33 5.55
N GLN A 783 12.11 2.89 4.40
CA GLN A 783 10.93 2.45 3.65
C GLN A 783 11.12 1.02 3.12
N LEU A 784 10.10 0.19 3.36
CA LEU A 784 10.05 -1.18 2.84
C LEU A 784 9.35 -1.22 1.46
N PRO A 785 9.64 -2.23 0.63
CA PRO A 785 8.99 -2.37 -0.68
C PRO A 785 7.47 -2.49 -0.54
N GLN A 786 6.72 -1.80 -1.39
CA GLN A 786 5.25 -1.95 -1.45
C GLN A 786 4.85 -3.30 -2.05
N LEU A 787 3.71 -3.85 -1.61
CA LEU A 787 3.21 -5.13 -2.09
C LEU A 787 2.30 -5.05 -3.32
N THR A 788 1.85 -3.85 -3.69
CA THR A 788 0.87 -3.58 -4.76
C THR A 788 1.17 -4.32 -6.07
N TRP A 789 2.44 -4.35 -6.48
CA TRP A 789 2.84 -4.92 -7.77
C TRP A 789 3.57 -6.25 -7.67
N THR A 790 3.64 -6.85 -6.47
CA THR A 790 4.49 -8.04 -6.21
C THR A 790 4.23 -9.17 -7.21
N GLY A 791 2.96 -9.48 -7.44
CA GLY A 791 2.54 -10.58 -8.29
C GLY A 791 2.96 -10.46 -9.74
N GLU A 792 3.03 -9.24 -10.27
CA GLU A 792 3.46 -8.96 -11.63
C GLU A 792 4.94 -8.63 -11.76
N LYS A 793 5.49 -7.95 -10.75
CA LYS A 793 6.89 -7.55 -10.70
C LYS A 793 7.84 -8.74 -10.58
N LEU A 794 7.51 -9.73 -9.75
CA LEU A 794 8.44 -10.76 -9.32
C LEU A 794 8.03 -12.16 -9.79
N HIS A 795 8.98 -12.92 -10.34
CA HIS A 795 8.75 -14.31 -10.70
C HIS A 795 8.19 -15.11 -9.52
N GLU A 796 7.21 -15.96 -9.80
CA GLU A 796 6.49 -16.75 -8.79
C GLU A 796 7.45 -17.61 -7.97
N GLU A 797 8.33 -18.37 -8.62
CA GLU A 797 9.34 -19.19 -7.96
C GLU A 797 10.27 -18.37 -7.04
N TRP A 798 10.63 -17.16 -7.48
CA TRP A 798 11.49 -16.27 -6.70
C TRP A 798 10.78 -15.78 -5.44
N VAL A 799 9.48 -15.44 -5.54
CA VAL A 799 8.65 -15.07 -4.39
C VAL A 799 8.45 -16.26 -3.45
N ALA A 800 8.21 -17.46 -3.97
CA ALA A 800 8.09 -18.66 -3.17
C ALA A 800 9.37 -18.95 -2.38
N LYS A 801 10.55 -18.89 -3.02
CA LYS A 801 11.85 -19.02 -2.34
C LYS A 801 12.08 -17.96 -1.27
N LEU A 802 11.68 -16.70 -1.54
CA LEU A 802 11.76 -15.62 -0.56
C LEU A 802 10.90 -15.92 0.66
N LEU A 803 9.65 -16.32 0.44
CA LEU A 803 8.71 -16.66 1.51
C LEU A 803 9.08 -17.95 2.24
N LYS A 804 9.84 -18.87 1.63
CA LYS A 804 10.40 -20.03 2.34
C LYS A 804 11.65 -19.67 3.16
N GLY A 805 12.25 -18.51 2.89
CA GLY A 805 13.53 -18.11 3.48
C GLY A 805 14.71 -18.90 2.92
N GLU A 806 14.65 -19.24 1.63
CA GLU A 806 15.63 -20.07 0.91
C GLU A 806 16.62 -19.27 0.05
N HIS A 807 16.47 -17.94 -0.02
CA HIS A 807 17.46 -17.09 -0.70
C HIS A 807 18.76 -17.00 0.10
N ALA A 808 19.89 -17.26 -0.56
CA ALA A 808 21.21 -17.22 0.05
C ALA A 808 21.62 -15.79 0.47
N GLU A 809 21.24 -14.79 -0.32
CA GLU A 809 21.58 -13.40 -0.08
C GLU A 809 20.33 -12.53 0.05
N ARG A 810 20.42 -11.48 0.88
CA ARG A 810 19.36 -10.50 1.03
C ARG A 810 19.37 -9.58 -0.20
N PRO A 811 18.26 -9.38 -0.91
CA PRO A 811 18.21 -8.48 -2.06
C PRO A 811 18.46 -7.00 -1.71
N ARG A 812 18.33 -6.65 -0.44
CA ARG A 812 18.51 -5.30 0.12
C ARG A 812 19.28 -5.38 1.44
N PRO A 813 20.59 -5.69 1.41
CA PRO A 813 21.37 -5.92 2.62
C PRO A 813 21.51 -4.67 3.51
N TRP A 814 21.29 -3.47 2.95
CA TRP A 814 21.33 -2.20 3.67
C TRP A 814 20.12 -1.93 4.56
N LEU A 815 19.00 -2.67 4.41
CA LEU A 815 17.84 -2.51 5.29
C LEU A 815 18.12 -3.20 6.63
N LYS A 816 17.85 -2.52 7.74
CA LYS A 816 17.87 -3.15 9.07
C LYS A 816 16.79 -4.23 9.20
N ALA A 817 15.59 -3.94 8.71
CA ALA A 817 14.48 -4.89 8.67
C ALA A 817 14.77 -6.10 7.76
N ARG A 818 14.36 -7.29 8.23
CA ARG A 818 14.44 -8.55 7.47
C ARG A 818 13.05 -8.94 6.98
N MET A 819 12.94 -9.36 5.72
CA MET A 819 11.75 -10.04 5.22
C MET A 819 11.72 -11.43 5.87
N PRO A 820 10.72 -11.77 6.69
CA PRO A 820 10.71 -13.05 7.39
C PRO A 820 10.06 -14.14 6.53
N ALA A 821 10.28 -15.41 6.89
CA ALA A 821 9.79 -16.55 6.16
C ALA A 821 8.43 -17.07 6.68
N PHE A 822 7.59 -17.50 5.74
CA PHE A 822 6.28 -18.13 5.89
C PHE A 822 6.18 -19.45 5.07
N PRO A 823 7.00 -20.48 5.35
CA PRO A 823 7.13 -21.64 4.45
C PRO A 823 5.83 -22.37 4.14
N ALA A 824 4.93 -22.50 5.12
CA ALA A 824 3.65 -23.20 4.96
C ALA A 824 2.66 -22.51 4.00
N TYR A 825 2.90 -21.23 3.69
CA TYR A 825 2.03 -20.40 2.85
C TYR A 825 2.70 -19.93 1.55
N ALA A 826 4.00 -20.20 1.40
CA ALA A 826 4.86 -19.59 0.39
C ALA A 826 4.36 -19.83 -1.05
N ASP A 827 4.10 -21.08 -1.42
CA ASP A 827 3.71 -21.43 -2.79
C ASP A 827 2.34 -20.85 -3.14
N VAL A 828 1.34 -21.09 -2.29
CA VAL A 828 -0.04 -20.58 -2.50
C VAL A 828 -0.07 -19.06 -2.57
N LEU A 829 0.70 -18.37 -1.70
CA LEU A 829 0.77 -16.92 -1.71
C LEU A 829 1.48 -16.40 -2.97
N ALA A 830 2.57 -17.04 -3.40
CA ALA A 830 3.29 -16.64 -4.62
C ALA A 830 2.40 -16.79 -5.87
N SER A 831 1.76 -17.95 -6.05
CA SER A 831 0.85 -18.19 -7.19
C SER A 831 -0.37 -17.27 -7.12
N GLY A 832 -0.96 -17.11 -5.93
CA GLY A 832 -2.12 -16.25 -5.74
C GLY A 832 -1.82 -14.78 -6.03
N LEU A 833 -0.66 -14.27 -5.63
CA LEU A 833 -0.23 -12.90 -5.96
C LEU A 833 -0.08 -12.72 -7.47
N ALA A 834 0.53 -13.65 -8.20
CA ALA A 834 0.61 -13.60 -9.66
C ALA A 834 -0.79 -13.66 -10.31
N ALA A 835 -1.65 -14.54 -9.80
CA ALA A 835 -3.00 -14.73 -10.30
C ALA A 835 -3.89 -13.48 -10.16
N GLN A 836 -3.74 -12.72 -9.07
CA GLN A 836 -4.40 -11.42 -8.90
C GLN A 836 -4.05 -10.40 -10.00
N HIS A 837 -2.90 -10.55 -10.66
CA HIS A 837 -2.45 -9.66 -11.74
C HIS A 837 -2.79 -10.20 -13.14
N GLY A 838 -3.56 -11.30 -13.24
CA GLY A 838 -3.85 -11.94 -14.51
C GLY A 838 -2.64 -12.62 -15.13
N ILE A 839 -1.71 -13.10 -14.32
CA ILE A 839 -0.54 -13.85 -14.77
C ILE A 839 -0.75 -15.31 -14.40
N PRO A 840 -0.93 -16.21 -15.38
CA PRO A 840 -1.01 -17.64 -15.13
C PRO A 840 0.33 -18.12 -14.57
N GLY A 841 0.27 -19.16 -13.71
CA GLY A 841 1.44 -19.66 -12.98
C GLY A 841 2.63 -19.95 -13.87
N ASN A 842 3.84 -19.86 -13.31
CA ASN A 842 5.14 -20.12 -13.93
C ASN A 842 5.29 -19.87 -15.45
N ASN A 843 4.71 -18.77 -15.96
CA ASN A 843 4.85 -18.40 -17.35
C ASN A 843 6.28 -17.88 -17.58
N ALA A 844 6.97 -18.45 -18.57
CA ALA A 844 8.26 -17.95 -19.02
C ALA A 844 8.05 -16.56 -19.61
N ASP A 845 8.83 -15.60 -19.14
CA ASP A 845 8.81 -14.26 -19.70
C ASP A 845 9.45 -14.31 -21.09
N ALA A 846 8.72 -13.91 -22.13
CA ALA A 846 9.22 -13.92 -23.51
C ALA A 846 10.40 -12.95 -23.70
N GLY A 847 10.57 -11.98 -22.81
CA GLY A 847 11.60 -10.95 -22.92
C GLY A 847 11.37 -9.98 -24.08
N PRO A 848 12.32 -9.07 -24.33
CA PRO A 848 12.28 -8.16 -25.47
C PRO A 848 12.49 -8.90 -26.79
N THR A 849 12.10 -8.25 -27.87
CA THR A 849 12.58 -8.66 -29.21
C THR A 849 14.09 -8.43 -29.26
N PRO A 850 14.92 -9.43 -29.64
CA PRO A 850 16.36 -9.30 -29.63
C PRO A 850 16.88 -8.15 -30.50
N ILE A 851 17.82 -7.39 -29.96
CA ILE A 851 18.49 -6.27 -30.62
C ILE A 851 19.86 -6.74 -31.14
N PRO A 852 20.23 -6.41 -32.39
CA PRO A 852 21.58 -6.67 -32.89
C PRO A 852 22.65 -6.02 -31.99
N HIS A 853 23.55 -6.84 -31.41
CA HIS A 853 24.55 -6.42 -30.41
C HIS A 853 23.94 -5.80 -29.14
N GLY A 854 22.69 -6.17 -28.80
CA GLY A 854 21.93 -5.59 -27.69
C GLY A 854 22.66 -5.66 -26.35
N ALA A 855 23.29 -6.79 -26.02
CA ALA A 855 24.08 -6.93 -24.80
C ALA A 855 25.27 -5.95 -24.72
N GLU A 856 25.97 -5.70 -25.82
CA GLU A 856 27.10 -4.74 -25.87
C GLU A 856 26.60 -3.30 -25.76
N ILE A 857 25.48 -3.01 -26.43
CA ILE A 857 24.81 -1.70 -26.36
C ILE A 857 24.31 -1.44 -24.92
N GLY A 858 23.69 -2.43 -24.28
CA GLY A 858 23.23 -2.36 -22.90
C GLY A 858 24.37 -2.11 -21.92
N ALA A 859 25.49 -2.81 -22.08
CA ALA A 859 26.69 -2.58 -21.28
C ALA A 859 27.20 -1.13 -21.41
N LYS A 860 27.21 -0.59 -22.62
CA LYS A 860 27.62 0.79 -22.91
C LYS A 860 26.65 1.81 -22.27
N LEU A 861 25.34 1.57 -22.35
CA LEU A 861 24.32 2.46 -21.80
C LEU A 861 24.40 2.61 -20.28
N MET A 862 24.90 1.59 -19.56
CA MET A 862 25.05 1.61 -18.10
C MET A 862 26.29 2.37 -17.60
N GLN A 863 27.15 2.86 -18.49
CA GLN A 863 28.37 3.60 -18.14
C GLN A 863 28.08 5.04 -17.72
N LYS A 864 29.08 5.67 -17.09
CA LYS A 864 29.00 7.00 -16.48
C LYS A 864 28.63 8.12 -17.46
N GLU A 865 29.12 8.01 -18.70
CA GLU A 865 28.89 9.00 -19.75
C GLU A 865 27.49 8.88 -20.39
N MET A 866 26.71 7.86 -20.01
CA MET A 866 25.42 7.51 -20.61
C MET A 866 24.28 7.66 -19.58
N LEU A 867 23.58 6.57 -19.25
CA LEU A 867 22.49 6.58 -18.27
C LEU A 867 23.00 6.46 -16.83
N ASP A 868 24.25 5.98 -16.63
CA ASP A 868 24.94 5.89 -15.33
C ASP A 868 24.19 5.09 -14.26
N CYS A 869 23.60 3.96 -14.64
CA CYS A 869 22.83 3.10 -13.73
C CYS A 869 23.67 2.60 -12.54
N ARG A 870 24.99 2.50 -12.73
CA ARG A 870 25.95 2.02 -11.73
C ARG A 870 26.22 3.00 -10.60
N GLN A 871 25.79 4.26 -10.72
CA GLN A 871 25.89 5.21 -9.63
C GLN A 871 25.19 4.69 -8.36
N CYS A 872 24.07 3.95 -8.54
CA CYS A 872 23.29 3.38 -7.44
C CYS A 872 23.33 1.85 -7.39
N HIS A 873 23.48 1.17 -8.52
CA HIS A 873 23.35 -0.30 -8.61
C HIS A 873 24.69 -1.02 -8.72
N ALA A 874 24.85 -2.10 -7.96
CA ALA A 874 25.95 -3.04 -8.11
C ALA A 874 25.74 -3.96 -9.33
N LEU A 875 26.83 -4.52 -9.87
CA LEU A 875 26.81 -5.52 -10.94
C LEU A 875 27.62 -6.74 -10.50
N GLY A 876 26.93 -7.75 -9.93
CA GLY A 876 27.59 -8.92 -9.37
C GLY A 876 28.49 -8.53 -8.21
N ALA A 877 29.76 -8.94 -8.27
CA ALA A 877 30.77 -8.59 -7.27
C ALA A 877 31.24 -7.12 -7.37
N GLU A 878 30.91 -6.41 -8.45
CA GLU A 878 31.35 -5.04 -8.63
C GLU A 878 30.40 -4.06 -7.90
N PRO A 879 30.91 -3.26 -6.95
CA PRO A 879 30.07 -2.34 -6.19
C PRO A 879 29.55 -1.19 -7.08
N PRO A 880 28.54 -0.43 -6.60
CA PRO A 880 28.11 0.79 -7.27
C PRO A 880 29.23 1.84 -7.25
N THR A 881 29.21 2.75 -8.22
CA THR A 881 30.25 3.76 -8.49
C THR A 881 29.95 5.14 -7.89
N GLY A 882 28.77 5.32 -7.29
CA GLY A 882 28.35 6.60 -6.70
C GLY A 882 29.12 6.98 -5.44
N ASP A 883 29.04 8.26 -5.08
CA ASP A 883 29.65 8.76 -3.85
C ASP A 883 28.84 8.39 -2.59
N ALA A 884 29.36 8.75 -1.41
CA ALA A 884 28.69 8.46 -0.14
C ALA A 884 27.28 9.07 -0.03
N LYS A 885 26.98 10.17 -0.75
CA LYS A 885 25.65 10.79 -0.74
C LYS A 885 24.69 10.05 -1.65
N THR A 886 25.15 9.53 -2.80
CA THR A 886 24.36 8.66 -3.66
C THR A 886 24.04 7.33 -2.97
N LEU A 887 25.04 6.75 -2.29
CA LEU A 887 24.91 5.45 -1.61
C LEU A 887 24.06 5.48 -0.33
N LEU A 888 23.44 6.60 0.01
CA LEU A 888 22.35 6.66 1.01
C LEU A 888 21.08 5.95 0.51
N ALA A 889 20.95 5.72 -0.80
CA ALA A 889 19.83 4.99 -1.40
C ALA A 889 20.33 4.00 -2.47
N PRO A 890 21.01 2.93 -2.06
CA PRO A 890 21.56 1.96 -3.00
C PRO A 890 20.45 1.22 -3.74
N GLY A 891 20.73 0.90 -5.01
CA GLY A 891 19.88 0.08 -5.86
C GLY A 891 20.11 -1.41 -5.63
N ILE A 892 19.16 -2.24 -6.05
CA ILE A 892 19.29 -3.71 -6.01
C ILE A 892 20.43 -4.14 -6.95
N ASN A 893 21.23 -5.11 -6.52
CA ASN A 893 22.28 -5.70 -7.36
C ASN A 893 21.68 -6.30 -8.63
N PHE A 894 22.20 -5.89 -9.79
CA PHE A 894 21.69 -6.33 -11.07
C PHE A 894 21.89 -7.81 -11.36
N ALA A 895 22.78 -8.51 -10.64
CA ALA A 895 22.92 -9.97 -10.74
C ALA A 895 21.64 -10.73 -10.36
N LEU A 896 20.74 -10.10 -9.59
CA LEU A 896 19.46 -10.69 -9.24
C LEU A 896 18.38 -10.49 -10.32
N THR A 897 18.59 -9.63 -11.32
CA THR A 897 17.53 -9.19 -12.23
C THR A 897 16.86 -10.36 -12.95
N ARG A 898 17.66 -11.25 -13.54
CA ARG A 898 17.22 -12.37 -14.38
C ARG A 898 16.27 -13.34 -13.68
N GLU A 899 16.60 -13.74 -12.45
CA GLU A 899 15.77 -14.70 -11.70
C GLU A 899 14.61 -14.04 -10.96
N ARG A 900 14.69 -12.72 -10.74
CA ARG A 900 13.80 -12.01 -9.82
C ARG A 900 12.65 -11.31 -10.51
N MET A 901 12.91 -10.60 -11.60
CA MET A 901 12.00 -9.57 -12.12
C MET A 901 11.46 -9.98 -13.48
N ARG A 902 10.18 -9.69 -13.74
CA ARG A 902 9.59 -9.85 -15.08
C ARG A 902 9.93 -8.65 -15.97
N TYR A 903 10.23 -8.91 -17.23
CA TYR A 903 10.51 -7.96 -18.31
C TYR A 903 9.37 -6.95 -18.48
N ASP A 904 8.12 -7.41 -18.53
CA ASP A 904 6.93 -6.55 -18.65
C ASP A 904 6.89 -5.44 -17.59
N PHE A 905 7.23 -5.79 -16.34
CA PHE A 905 7.31 -4.83 -15.25
C PHE A 905 8.57 -3.99 -15.34
N TYR A 906 9.73 -4.59 -15.65
CA TYR A 906 11.00 -3.90 -15.83
C TYR A 906 10.88 -2.75 -16.85
N ARG A 907 10.31 -3.02 -18.03
CA ARG A 907 10.18 -2.05 -19.12
C ARG A 907 9.48 -0.78 -18.64
N ARG A 908 8.36 -0.94 -17.94
CA ARG A 908 7.58 0.18 -17.42
C ARG A 908 8.25 0.86 -16.23
N TRP A 909 8.86 0.08 -15.34
CA TRP A 909 9.59 0.59 -14.18
C TRP A 909 10.74 1.50 -14.58
N VAL A 910 11.55 1.12 -15.57
CA VAL A 910 12.74 1.91 -15.96
C VAL A 910 12.36 3.22 -16.66
N ILE A 911 11.21 3.25 -17.34
CA ILE A 911 10.68 4.45 -18.01
C ILE A 911 10.27 5.53 -16.98
N ASP A 912 9.44 5.16 -16.00
CA ASP A 912 8.93 6.08 -14.99
C ASP A 912 8.87 5.41 -13.60
N PRO A 913 10.02 5.25 -12.91
CA PRO A 913 10.05 4.59 -11.60
C PRO A 913 9.13 5.25 -10.54
N PRO A 914 9.08 6.60 -10.43
CA PRO A 914 8.17 7.28 -9.49
C PRO A 914 6.68 6.98 -9.68
N ARG A 915 6.28 6.51 -10.87
CA ARG A 915 4.90 6.06 -11.12
C ARG A 915 4.52 4.83 -10.29
N TYR A 916 5.47 3.96 -9.99
CA TYR A 916 5.23 2.69 -9.27
C TYR A 916 5.66 2.73 -7.81
N ASP A 917 6.64 3.59 -7.48
CA ASP A 917 7.10 3.81 -6.11
C ASP A 917 7.54 5.26 -5.97
N ILE A 918 6.70 6.08 -5.35
CA ILE A 918 6.99 7.51 -5.20
C ILE A 918 8.19 7.80 -4.27
N GLY A 919 8.55 6.83 -3.42
CA GLY A 919 9.71 6.92 -2.54
C GLY A 919 11.04 6.62 -3.24
N THR A 920 11.00 6.12 -4.49
CA THR A 920 12.20 5.76 -5.23
C THR A 920 13.11 6.97 -5.47
N ARG A 921 14.43 6.74 -5.40
CA ARG A 921 15.44 7.72 -5.80
C ARG A 921 15.85 7.61 -7.27
N MET A 922 15.32 6.60 -7.99
CA MET A 922 15.59 6.42 -9.41
C MET A 922 14.84 7.52 -10.20
N PRO A 923 15.52 8.30 -11.05
CA PRO A 923 14.89 9.37 -11.82
C PRO A 923 14.01 8.81 -12.93
N LYS A 924 13.09 9.64 -13.44
CA LYS A 924 12.39 9.37 -14.71
C LYS A 924 13.40 9.45 -15.85
N LEU A 925 13.69 8.33 -16.51
CA LEU A 925 14.74 8.23 -17.53
C LEU A 925 14.25 8.59 -18.94
N ALA A 926 12.93 8.52 -19.17
CA ALA A 926 12.28 8.99 -20.40
C ALA A 926 11.09 9.90 -20.03
N ALA A 927 11.31 11.22 -20.05
CA ALA A 927 10.34 12.20 -19.57
C ALA A 927 9.02 12.17 -20.38
N ASP A 928 9.12 11.95 -21.69
CA ASP A 928 8.01 11.79 -22.64
C ASP A 928 7.54 10.33 -22.81
N GLY A 929 8.15 9.39 -22.07
CA GLY A 929 7.91 7.96 -22.18
C GLY A 929 8.45 7.31 -23.47
N LYS A 930 9.10 8.06 -24.36
CA LYS A 930 9.54 7.61 -25.69
C LYS A 930 11.03 7.72 -25.89
N SER A 931 11.66 8.73 -25.29
CA SER A 931 13.05 9.03 -25.57
C SER A 931 13.87 9.38 -24.33
N THR A 932 15.12 8.90 -24.31
CA THR A 932 16.05 9.19 -23.22
C THR A 932 16.91 10.40 -23.52
N LYS A 933 17.70 10.83 -22.52
CA LYS A 933 18.73 11.86 -22.69
C LYS A 933 19.89 11.43 -23.61
N VAL A 934 20.08 10.14 -23.84
CA VAL A 934 21.19 9.59 -24.64
C VAL A 934 20.72 9.41 -26.08
N ARG A 935 20.87 10.43 -26.92
CA ARG A 935 20.38 10.41 -28.32
C ARG A 935 21.30 9.68 -29.29
N GLN A 936 22.58 9.56 -28.96
CA GLN A 936 23.61 8.99 -29.82
C GLN A 936 23.62 7.45 -29.90
N VAL A 937 22.70 6.77 -29.22
CA VAL A 937 22.54 5.31 -29.24
C VAL A 937 21.09 5.00 -29.60
N LEU A 938 20.85 4.20 -30.63
CA LEU A 938 19.49 3.80 -31.06
C LEU A 938 18.55 5.01 -31.21
N ASP A 939 19.08 6.15 -31.71
CA ASP A 939 18.38 7.43 -31.89
C ASP A 939 17.67 7.98 -30.63
N GLY A 940 18.09 7.51 -29.45
CA GLY A 940 17.46 7.87 -28.19
C GLY A 940 16.14 7.17 -27.91
N ASP A 941 15.77 6.15 -28.69
CA ASP A 941 14.57 5.32 -28.46
C ASP A 941 14.67 4.65 -27.08
N ALA A 942 13.81 5.06 -26.16
CA ALA A 942 13.85 4.59 -24.78
C ALA A 942 13.54 3.10 -24.68
N GLN A 943 12.62 2.59 -25.50
CA GLN A 943 12.26 1.18 -25.47
C GLN A 943 13.44 0.33 -25.91
N GLN A 944 14.01 0.58 -27.08
CA GLN A 944 15.14 -0.20 -27.60
C GLN A 944 16.37 -0.09 -26.69
N GLN A 945 16.63 1.07 -26.09
CA GLN A 945 17.73 1.22 -25.14
C GLN A 945 17.53 0.39 -23.87
N PHE A 946 16.31 0.38 -23.30
CA PHE A 946 16.03 -0.41 -22.10
C PHE A 946 15.97 -1.91 -22.39
N ASP A 947 15.56 -2.30 -23.59
CA ASP A 947 15.59 -3.68 -24.07
C ASP A 947 17.05 -4.17 -24.22
N ALA A 948 17.95 -3.34 -24.76
CA ALA A 948 19.38 -3.64 -24.83
C ALA A 948 20.01 -3.80 -23.43
N ILE A 949 19.62 -2.96 -22.46
CA ILE A 949 20.04 -3.13 -21.06
C ILE A 949 19.50 -4.45 -20.49
N TRP A 950 18.24 -4.79 -20.76
CA TRP A 950 17.66 -6.05 -20.31
C TRP A 950 18.42 -7.26 -20.84
N GLU A 951 18.77 -7.27 -22.12
CA GLU A 951 19.60 -8.32 -22.71
C GLU A 951 20.94 -8.43 -21.99
N PHE A 952 21.65 -7.31 -21.80
CA PHE A 952 22.91 -7.29 -21.07
C PHE A 952 22.78 -7.90 -19.66
N LEU A 953 21.73 -7.52 -18.92
CA LEU A 953 21.48 -8.00 -17.56
C LEU A 953 21.12 -9.49 -17.49
N ASN A 954 20.64 -10.11 -18.59
CA ASN A 954 20.35 -11.53 -18.64
C ASN A 954 21.54 -12.40 -19.10
N HIS A 955 22.56 -11.77 -19.69
CA HIS A 955 23.82 -12.41 -20.07
C HIS A 955 24.89 -12.39 -18.98
N LYS A 956 24.72 -11.57 -17.94
CA LYS A 956 25.62 -11.44 -16.78
C LYS A 956 25.06 -12.17 -15.58
#